data_AF-B4CU80-F1
#
_entry.id   AF-B4CU80-F1
#
_cell.length_a   1.000
_cell.length_b   1.000
_cell.length_c   1.000
_cell.angle_alpha   90.00
_cell.angle_beta   90.00
_cell.angle_gamma   90.00
#
_symmetry.space_group_name_H-M   'P 1'
#
loop_
_entity.id
_entity.type
_entity.pdbx_description
1 polymer ?
#
loop_
_entity_poly.entity_id
_entity_poly.type
_entity_poly.pdbx_seq_one_letter_code
_entity_poly.pdbx_strand_id
1 'polypeptide(L)'
;MIPPCNLRSVLRRATTPAVLVIALFALAETSHAQVPAILRTSDAVAAGQPFRINGDGITTAAYVAVAPANGAAPATPPAGYSSPSIAQHDQTGKNHYVVATMPSLAAGVYNVWVNNGSGWSPKPFPMNRARPLFMSEYQAYAGFQIEVAGRNFDLHEFGGTTTTLVRLRNSTNGTTIPATIVNGSLNPAHLTFTVPTATVNAQYYVDVSNNNGVDWGTLDNGQLLQIVAIPPAGSDPLGMGVVWAKDFRWATVKNVTQPPYNINPADTTGPGDNAAVQQAVDDASAAGGGVVYLPAGNYYLSFITLGPGVVLKGDGDSTKIYYIGAGGSSFVRSKRTNEMAAGQKPELQGLANLSIQLSNQSVRPDVFISLGDFSVPNDQRVGNRLFALNVQLNYDYTAEGASGQRGIGFLATGLERMLVQGCDFVGRRATILSSYVAKYFNLRNNHFEYSSGYVHGSSTFSFYENNDVIAHSGYGAESHGLFARSDAYVANNYVEGTGGPANTYNDGESICNEASGYANFNFGAVTSATATTLVVNSPDVTLVAPVNLYYGDLSVLITEGAGIGQLRKVSVNPATNTFTITGDKPFDIIPDHTSRWTLYAPLRNFTIYQNTFANCAKGIWLYGNAYDDYVAENTSINSAGIYLHCTSGSTGTNPAVGVDKQGYFTRIAHNTVRGLSRWGNYAGIGLNTGRWNSGGSYLSTQAYGTEIIDNVIIGDRNAATNGTTYPGEMGPYSGVYVISYGFSNPSNGVGTGDATDTIIYGNQLSNLKFGINLSRADSGNLLSTNRYDSLVTTFLNEANPQSDNTMQLNNTSGTIAATAPIFQEDFNNNTSATGGSMLLNPNNKAPLVTTINSSPTMGAGTFLKAAITSSTAAQNIAQFTPASLVANSWAAMAQGTANGWSNVNINGGLDLFVRPNSVPSGDQSWFRPVDVDNRSSGGLRIILTGAGNSLQLQLVAPTGVNAFSTDGVTYNLNTVVTTPGYVLTPGAVYHIGFTLNTAASGQVTARLFAVANNGAINTASTPLASMTFYVSAALIPAVDAFSGQNWTMSARGTSPFSDNVDYDQVRLFNSDPGIFPAAQ
;
A
#
# COMPACT_ATOMS: atom_id res chain seq x y z
N MET A 1 13.27 56.52 41.02
CA MET A 1 13.27 57.84 40.34
C MET A 1 14.59 58.52 40.70
N ILE A 2 15.51 58.86 39.79
CA ILE A 2 15.53 58.78 38.32
C ILE A 2 16.92 58.26 37.89
N PRO A 3 17.04 57.15 37.12
CA PRO A 3 18.33 56.63 36.64
C PRO A 3 18.31 56.36 35.09
N PRO A 4 19.43 55.99 34.43
CA PRO A 4 20.20 57.01 33.69
C PRO A 4 20.64 56.58 32.27
N CYS A 5 21.36 57.46 31.56
CA CYS A 5 22.04 57.16 30.29
C CYS A 5 23.45 57.76 30.21
N ASN A 6 24.32 57.04 29.50
CA ASN A 6 25.49 57.47 28.72
C ASN A 6 26.85 57.89 29.37
N LEU A 7 27.82 56.98 29.13
CA LEU A 7 29.16 57.17 28.53
C LEU A 7 30.13 58.27 29.00
N ARG A 8 31.28 57.81 29.54
CA ARG A 8 32.71 58.23 29.37
C ARG A 8 33.54 57.42 30.41
N SER A 9 34.83 57.08 30.30
CA SER A 9 35.87 57.20 29.25
C SER A 9 37.15 56.40 29.61
N VAL A 10 37.76 55.69 28.64
CA VAL A 10 39.20 55.75 28.25
C VAL A 10 40.36 55.42 29.26
N LEU A 11 41.02 54.27 29.01
CA LEU A 11 42.44 53.87 29.17
C LEU A 11 43.26 53.98 30.49
N ARG A 12 43.91 52.84 30.85
CA ARG A 12 45.37 52.62 31.11
C ARG A 12 45.63 51.11 31.41
N ARG A 13 46.76 50.43 31.12
CA ARG A 13 47.83 50.52 30.09
C ARG A 13 48.81 49.33 30.26
N ALA A 14 49.10 48.51 29.22
CA ALA A 14 50.26 47.59 29.11
C ALA A 14 50.28 46.91 27.71
N THR A 15 51.00 47.44 26.69
CA THR A 15 52.35 47.06 26.22
C THR A 15 52.45 45.86 25.23
N THR A 16 52.25 46.16 23.93
CA THR A 16 53.09 45.82 22.73
C THR A 16 53.83 44.48 22.57
N PRO A 17 54.10 44.00 21.32
CA PRO A 17 53.47 44.34 20.02
C PRO A 17 53.10 43.10 19.16
N ALA A 18 51.94 43.13 18.50
CA ALA A 18 51.61 42.18 17.42
C ALA A 18 51.46 42.93 16.10
N VAL A 19 52.06 42.39 15.03
CA VAL A 19 51.98 42.98 13.68
C VAL A 19 50.54 42.90 13.19
N LEU A 20 49.94 44.07 12.97
CA LEU A 20 48.58 44.21 12.47
C LEU A 20 48.53 43.89 10.97
N VAL A 21 48.49 42.60 10.62
CA VAL A 21 47.95 42.19 9.32
C VAL A 21 46.43 42.40 9.40
N ILE A 22 45.96 43.52 8.86
CA ILE A 22 44.54 43.72 8.57
C ILE A 22 44.20 42.76 7.42
N ALA A 23 43.90 41.51 7.77
CA ALA A 23 43.10 40.65 6.92
C ALA A 23 41.71 41.29 6.89
N LEU A 24 41.45 42.06 5.82
CA LEU A 24 40.15 42.62 5.53
C LEU A 24 39.21 41.44 5.23
N PHE A 25 38.60 40.88 6.26
CA PHE A 25 37.37 40.10 6.11
C PHE A 25 36.29 41.08 5.68
N ALA A 26 36.32 41.43 4.39
CA ALA A 26 35.12 41.83 3.71
C ALA A 26 34.13 40.69 3.92
N LEU A 27 33.04 40.99 4.63
CA LEU A 27 31.79 40.25 4.51
C LEU A 27 31.26 40.50 3.10
N ALA A 28 31.95 39.92 2.11
CA ALA A 28 31.32 39.56 0.88
C ALA A 28 30.32 38.47 1.26
N GLU A 29 29.03 38.80 1.18
CA GLU A 29 28.05 37.81 0.77
C GLU A 29 28.68 37.07 -0.40
N THR A 30 28.87 35.76 -0.28
CA THR A 30 29.43 34.96 -1.36
C THR A 30 28.41 34.97 -2.48
N SER A 31 28.57 35.91 -3.43
CA SER A 31 27.94 35.82 -4.73
C SER A 31 28.20 34.40 -5.24
N HIS A 32 27.13 33.66 -5.56
CA HIS A 32 27.22 32.27 -6.03
C HIS A 32 27.81 32.28 -7.46
N ALA A 33 29.11 32.55 -7.55
CA ALA A 33 29.92 32.52 -8.77
C ALA A 33 30.27 31.08 -9.20
N GLN A 34 29.64 30.08 -8.58
CA GLN A 34 29.73 28.68 -8.98
C GLN A 34 28.59 28.33 -9.94
N VAL A 35 28.88 27.42 -10.87
CA VAL A 35 27.87 26.82 -11.75
C VAL A 35 26.88 25.97 -10.93
N PRO A 36 25.61 25.85 -11.35
CA PRO A 36 24.63 25.07 -10.59
C PRO A 36 24.99 23.59 -10.50
N ALA A 37 24.62 22.93 -9.41
CA ALA A 37 24.71 21.48 -9.27
C ALA A 37 23.32 20.90 -9.00
N ILE A 38 22.91 19.88 -9.76
CA ILE A 38 21.60 19.22 -9.59
C ILE A 38 21.80 17.93 -8.79
N LEU A 39 21.11 17.82 -7.65
CA LEU A 39 21.08 16.63 -6.82
C LEU A 39 19.92 15.70 -7.18
N ARG A 40 18.75 16.26 -7.48
CA ARG A 40 17.51 15.50 -7.72
C ARG A 40 16.50 16.26 -8.58
N THR A 41 15.65 15.53 -9.29
CA THR A 41 14.38 16.01 -9.82
C THR A 41 13.20 15.17 -9.30
N SER A 42 11.97 15.60 -9.58
CA SER A 42 10.79 14.71 -9.50
C SER A 42 10.99 13.43 -10.32
N ASP A 43 10.27 12.38 -9.91
CA ASP A 43 10.11 11.12 -10.63
C ASP A 43 8.75 11.14 -11.37
N ALA A 44 8.61 10.33 -12.43
CA ALA A 44 7.39 10.16 -13.25
C ALA A 44 6.69 11.46 -13.70
N VAL A 45 7.45 12.38 -14.29
CA VAL A 45 6.96 13.68 -14.76
C VAL A 45 6.32 13.56 -16.14
N ALA A 46 5.00 13.73 -16.22
CA ALA A 46 4.24 13.82 -17.46
C ALA A 46 4.33 15.22 -18.10
N ALA A 47 3.95 15.33 -19.38
CA ALA A 47 3.86 16.62 -20.08
C ALA A 47 2.83 17.55 -19.41
N GLY A 48 3.20 18.81 -19.18
CA GLY A 48 2.38 19.80 -18.47
C GLY A 48 2.38 19.69 -16.94
N GLN A 49 3.02 18.68 -16.36
CA GLN A 49 3.15 18.52 -14.91
C GLN A 49 4.28 19.42 -14.36
N PRO A 50 4.12 20.03 -13.18
CA PRO A 50 5.22 20.67 -12.46
C PRO A 50 6.20 19.61 -11.94
N PHE A 51 7.49 19.92 -12.00
CA PHE A 51 8.56 19.11 -11.43
C PHE A 51 9.57 20.00 -10.73
N ARG A 52 10.09 19.52 -9.59
CA ARG A 52 11.17 20.19 -8.85
C ARG A 52 12.53 19.83 -9.42
N ILE A 53 13.49 20.72 -9.20
CA ILE A 53 14.92 20.52 -9.42
C ILE A 53 15.61 21.00 -8.14
N ASN A 54 16.19 20.07 -7.37
CA ASN A 54 16.87 20.33 -6.11
C ASN A 54 18.38 20.31 -6.30
N GLY A 55 19.11 21.15 -5.57
CA GLY A 55 20.55 21.28 -5.72
C GLY A 55 21.15 22.48 -5.00
N ASP A 56 22.16 23.09 -5.63
CA ASP A 56 22.83 24.30 -5.14
C ASP A 56 23.24 25.19 -6.31
N GLY A 57 23.39 26.49 -6.05
CA GLY A 57 23.60 27.53 -7.07
C GLY A 57 22.38 27.78 -7.97
N ILE A 58 21.19 27.29 -7.61
CA ILE A 58 19.94 27.46 -8.34
C ILE A 58 19.32 28.82 -7.94
N THR A 59 19.85 29.90 -8.51
CA THR A 59 19.47 31.27 -8.12
C THR A 59 18.12 31.69 -8.69
N THR A 60 17.63 32.87 -8.30
CA THR A 60 16.47 33.52 -8.94
C THR A 60 16.70 33.88 -10.42
N ALA A 61 17.96 33.87 -10.89
CA ALA A 61 18.31 33.99 -12.30
C ALA A 61 18.45 32.61 -13.01
N ALA A 62 18.00 31.53 -12.37
CA ALA A 62 18.06 30.19 -12.94
C ALA A 62 17.27 30.08 -14.25
N TYR A 63 17.84 29.33 -15.19
CA TYR A 63 17.24 28.97 -16.47
C TYR A 63 17.36 27.45 -16.67
N VAL A 64 16.26 26.80 -17.01
CA VAL A 64 16.17 25.34 -17.14
C VAL A 64 16.17 24.95 -18.62
N ALA A 65 16.92 23.90 -18.96
CA ALA A 65 16.86 23.24 -20.25
C ALA A 65 16.54 21.75 -20.08
N VAL A 66 15.71 21.20 -20.97
CA VAL A 66 15.45 19.75 -21.08
C VAL A 66 15.61 19.27 -22.51
N ALA A 67 16.19 18.08 -22.67
CA ALA A 67 16.29 17.40 -23.96
C ALA A 67 16.18 15.87 -23.76
N PRO A 68 15.66 15.11 -24.73
CA PRO A 68 15.60 13.65 -24.63
C PRO A 68 16.96 13.06 -24.30
N ALA A 69 16.99 12.11 -23.37
CA ALA A 69 18.21 11.39 -23.03
C ALA A 69 18.62 10.47 -24.18
N ASN A 70 19.94 10.31 -24.35
CA ASN A 70 20.55 9.55 -25.45
C ASN A 70 21.68 8.63 -24.95
N GLY A 71 21.65 8.23 -23.67
CA GLY A 71 22.71 7.48 -23.01
C GLY A 71 23.97 8.29 -22.65
N ALA A 72 24.05 9.58 -23.03
CA ALA A 72 25.13 10.48 -22.66
C ALA A 72 24.66 11.57 -21.68
N ALA A 73 25.61 12.09 -20.90
CA ALA A 73 25.41 13.18 -19.94
C ALA A 73 26.34 14.38 -20.27
N PRO A 74 26.10 15.11 -21.38
CA PRO A 74 26.99 16.19 -21.79
C PRO A 74 26.84 17.41 -20.87
N ALA A 75 27.93 18.14 -20.63
CA ALA A 75 27.98 19.29 -19.70
C ALA A 75 27.19 20.53 -20.16
N THR A 76 26.67 20.52 -21.39
CA THR A 76 25.82 21.57 -21.96
C THR A 76 24.65 20.95 -22.71
N PRO A 77 23.46 21.57 -22.72
CA PRO A 77 22.32 21.07 -23.48
C PRO A 77 22.61 21.06 -25.00
N PRO A 78 22.06 20.09 -25.75
CA PRO A 78 22.21 20.02 -27.21
C PRO A 78 21.42 21.12 -27.91
N ALA A 79 21.79 21.47 -29.15
CA ALA A 79 20.98 22.39 -29.97
C ALA A 79 19.55 21.85 -30.14
N GLY A 80 18.55 22.71 -29.94
CA GLY A 80 17.13 22.32 -29.99
C GLY A 80 16.56 21.79 -28.66
N TYR A 81 17.25 21.99 -27.53
CA TYR A 81 16.67 21.77 -26.21
C TYR A 81 15.38 22.59 -25.99
N SER A 82 14.46 22.07 -25.19
CA SER A 82 13.26 22.78 -24.75
C SER A 82 13.51 23.53 -23.46
N SER A 83 12.84 24.68 -23.28
CA SER A 83 12.94 25.50 -22.06
C SER A 83 11.66 25.37 -21.24
N PRO A 84 11.64 24.61 -20.13
CA PRO A 84 10.54 24.61 -19.18
C PRO A 84 10.24 26.01 -18.65
N SER A 85 8.97 26.37 -18.53
CA SER A 85 8.58 27.56 -17.80
C SER A 85 8.81 27.34 -16.31
N ILE A 86 9.61 28.19 -15.68
CA ILE A 86 9.75 28.16 -14.22
C ILE A 86 8.46 28.67 -13.60
N ALA A 87 7.85 27.86 -12.74
CA ALA A 87 6.75 28.27 -11.89
C ALA A 87 7.30 29.02 -10.67
N GLN A 88 8.23 28.41 -9.94
CA GLN A 88 8.67 28.90 -8.63
C GLN A 88 10.18 28.78 -8.45
N HIS A 89 10.78 29.74 -7.75
CA HIS A 89 12.17 29.70 -7.29
C HIS A 89 12.23 29.61 -5.76
N ASP A 90 13.37 29.17 -5.24
CA ASP A 90 13.74 29.37 -3.85
C ASP A 90 13.86 30.88 -3.51
N GLN A 91 12.86 31.40 -2.80
CA GLN A 91 12.83 32.80 -2.32
C GLN A 91 13.51 32.99 -0.95
N THR A 92 14.04 31.93 -0.33
CA THR A 92 14.75 32.03 0.96
C THR A 92 16.16 32.65 0.83
N GLY A 93 16.61 32.91 -0.41
CA GLY A 93 17.96 33.39 -0.73
C GLY A 93 19.03 32.30 -0.71
N LYS A 94 18.68 31.07 -0.34
CA LYS A 94 19.60 29.92 -0.21
C LYS A 94 19.95 29.24 -1.54
N ASN A 95 19.18 29.48 -2.60
CA ASN A 95 19.43 29.02 -3.97
C ASN A 95 19.41 27.48 -4.14
N HIS A 96 18.55 26.78 -3.40
CA HIS A 96 18.53 25.31 -3.34
C HIS A 96 17.56 24.61 -4.29
N TYR A 97 16.53 25.29 -4.81
CA TYR A 97 15.55 24.65 -5.70
C TYR A 97 14.89 25.61 -6.70
N VAL A 98 14.34 25.00 -7.75
CA VAL A 98 13.41 25.62 -8.70
C VAL A 98 12.34 24.59 -9.08
N VAL A 99 11.09 25.05 -9.23
CA VAL A 99 9.99 24.22 -9.75
C VAL A 99 9.62 24.72 -11.13
N ALA A 100 9.64 23.83 -12.12
CA ALA A 100 9.36 24.16 -13.52
C ALA A 100 8.23 23.27 -14.06
N THR A 101 7.55 23.70 -15.12
CA THR A 101 6.51 22.92 -15.79
C THR A 101 7.08 22.19 -16.99
N MET A 102 6.90 20.87 -17.04
CA MET A 102 7.34 20.04 -18.16
C MET A 102 6.66 20.51 -19.46
N PRO A 103 7.39 20.87 -20.53
CA PRO A 103 6.78 21.29 -21.79
C PRO A 103 5.95 20.18 -22.43
N SER A 104 5.17 20.53 -23.47
CA SER A 104 4.40 19.57 -24.26
C SER A 104 5.31 18.73 -25.16
N LEU A 105 5.98 17.76 -24.55
CA LEU A 105 6.89 16.80 -25.16
C LEU A 105 6.32 15.38 -25.05
N ALA A 106 6.83 14.46 -25.86
CA ALA A 106 6.47 13.05 -25.74
C ALA A 106 6.93 12.48 -24.39
N ALA A 107 6.19 11.49 -23.85
CA ALA A 107 6.63 10.76 -22.68
C ALA A 107 7.99 10.07 -22.94
N GLY A 108 8.90 10.12 -21.96
CA GLY A 108 10.24 9.57 -22.09
C GLY A 108 11.19 10.01 -20.99
N VAL A 109 12.46 9.65 -21.14
CA VAL A 109 13.57 10.03 -20.26
C VAL A 109 14.24 11.29 -20.78
N TYR A 110 14.51 12.25 -19.90
CA TYR A 110 15.03 13.57 -20.27
C TYR A 110 16.26 13.92 -19.43
N ASN A 111 17.30 14.44 -20.08
CA ASN A 111 18.37 15.14 -19.39
C ASN A 111 17.91 16.56 -19.05
N VAL A 112 18.15 16.99 -17.81
CA VAL A 112 17.82 18.31 -17.27
C VAL A 112 19.10 19.06 -16.94
N TRP A 113 19.21 20.33 -17.36
CA TRP A 113 20.30 21.24 -17.00
C TRP A 113 19.75 22.52 -16.38
N VAL A 114 20.53 23.16 -15.51
CA VAL A 114 20.27 24.49 -14.96
C VAL A 114 21.43 25.42 -15.28
N ASN A 115 21.15 26.67 -15.64
CA ASN A 115 22.12 27.75 -15.80
C ASN A 115 21.76 28.90 -14.85
N ASN A 116 22.73 29.56 -14.21
CA ASN A 116 22.51 30.70 -13.30
C ASN A 116 23.26 31.99 -13.71
N GLY A 117 23.73 32.07 -14.95
CA GLY A 117 24.61 33.13 -15.45
C GLY A 117 26.10 32.81 -15.32
N SER A 118 26.52 32.04 -14.30
CA SER A 118 27.92 31.58 -14.15
C SER A 118 28.26 30.42 -15.10
N GLY A 119 27.25 29.69 -15.59
CA GLY A 119 27.39 28.58 -16.54
C GLY A 119 26.30 27.52 -16.38
N TRP A 120 26.37 26.48 -17.20
CA TRP A 120 25.49 25.31 -17.10
C TRP A 120 25.95 24.34 -16.02
N SER A 121 25.00 23.63 -15.43
CA SER A 121 25.26 22.50 -14.55
C SER A 121 26.08 21.43 -15.28
N PRO A 122 27.33 21.12 -14.84
CA PRO A 122 28.29 20.34 -15.64
C PRO A 122 27.93 18.86 -15.78
N LYS A 123 26.93 18.40 -15.03
CA LYS A 123 26.34 17.06 -15.09
C LYS A 123 24.81 17.23 -15.13
N PRO A 124 24.12 16.86 -16.22
CA PRO A 124 22.66 16.86 -16.23
C PRO A 124 22.09 15.79 -15.31
N PHE A 125 20.83 15.98 -14.90
CA PHE A 125 20.06 14.96 -14.20
C PHE A 125 19.13 14.21 -15.18
N PRO A 126 19.14 12.86 -15.22
CA PRO A 126 18.29 12.07 -16.09
C PRO A 126 16.90 11.84 -15.45
N MET A 127 16.01 12.81 -15.61
CA MET A 127 14.61 12.77 -15.18
C MET A 127 13.84 11.65 -15.88
N ASN A 128 12.91 11.02 -15.15
CA ASN A 128 12.11 9.85 -15.55
C ASN A 128 12.91 8.58 -15.90
N ARG A 129 14.24 8.54 -15.73
CA ARG A 129 15.02 7.31 -15.95
C ARG A 129 14.60 6.25 -14.92
N ALA A 130 14.55 4.98 -15.32
CA ALA A 130 14.40 3.87 -14.40
C ALA A 130 15.43 3.92 -13.25
N ARG A 131 14.99 3.72 -12.02
CA ARG A 131 15.82 3.72 -10.81
C ARG A 131 15.55 2.46 -9.99
N PRO A 132 16.26 1.35 -10.22
CA PRO A 132 16.21 0.21 -9.32
C PRO A 132 16.90 0.58 -8.00
N LEU A 133 16.26 0.28 -6.87
CA LEU A 133 16.70 0.67 -5.52
C LEU A 133 17.21 -0.54 -4.73
N PHE A 134 16.42 -1.62 -4.68
CA PHE A 134 16.78 -2.87 -4.00
C PHE A 134 16.16 -4.10 -4.67
N MET A 135 16.69 -5.29 -4.36
CA MET A 135 16.21 -6.58 -4.87
C MET A 135 15.96 -7.61 -3.75
N SER A 136 15.06 -8.57 -3.99
CA SER A 136 14.57 -9.51 -2.95
C SER A 136 15.58 -10.56 -2.47
N GLU A 137 16.65 -10.81 -3.22
CA GLU A 137 17.70 -11.79 -2.89
C GLU A 137 19.01 -11.46 -3.63
N TYR A 138 20.17 -11.79 -3.04
CA TYR A 138 21.50 -11.52 -3.62
C TYR A 138 22.15 -12.75 -4.28
N GLN A 139 21.51 -13.90 -4.23
CA GLN A 139 21.95 -15.15 -4.87
C GLN A 139 20.85 -15.74 -5.75
N ALA A 140 21.19 -16.15 -6.97
CA ALA A 140 20.24 -16.82 -7.85
C ALA A 140 20.93 -17.81 -8.80
N TYR A 141 20.16 -18.74 -9.37
CA TYR A 141 20.61 -19.60 -10.47
C TYR A 141 19.78 -19.32 -11.73
N ALA A 142 20.25 -19.78 -12.90
CA ALA A 142 19.54 -19.55 -14.15
C ALA A 142 18.14 -20.19 -14.12
N GLY A 143 17.11 -19.42 -14.49
CA GLY A 143 15.70 -19.78 -14.38
C GLY A 143 15.02 -19.41 -13.06
N PHE A 144 15.78 -19.00 -12.03
CA PHE A 144 15.22 -18.44 -10.80
C PHE A 144 14.65 -17.04 -11.05
N GLN A 145 13.68 -16.60 -10.24
CA GLN A 145 13.06 -15.28 -10.35
C GLN A 145 13.60 -14.35 -9.27
N ILE A 146 13.89 -13.10 -9.64
CA ILE A 146 14.32 -12.04 -8.72
C ILE A 146 13.40 -10.84 -8.88
N GLU A 147 12.92 -10.32 -7.77
CA GLU A 147 12.14 -9.09 -7.71
C GLU A 147 13.06 -7.90 -7.49
N VAL A 148 12.69 -6.77 -8.07
CA VAL A 148 13.39 -5.49 -7.94
C VAL A 148 12.35 -4.44 -7.65
N ALA A 149 12.57 -3.66 -6.59
CA ALA A 149 11.80 -2.46 -6.29
C ALA A 149 12.55 -1.21 -6.77
N GLY A 150 11.82 -0.17 -7.17
CA GLY A 150 12.40 1.01 -7.82
C GLY A 150 11.44 2.16 -8.06
N ARG A 151 11.80 3.02 -9.02
CA ARG A 151 10.99 4.13 -9.55
C ARG A 151 11.05 4.17 -11.07
N ASN A 152 10.01 4.73 -11.70
CA ASN A 152 9.91 4.94 -13.16
C ASN A 152 10.05 3.65 -13.98
N PHE A 153 9.64 2.49 -13.46
CA PHE A 153 9.80 1.22 -14.17
C PHE A 153 8.84 1.04 -15.34
N ASP A 154 7.67 1.69 -15.32
CA ASP A 154 6.76 1.73 -16.46
C ASP A 154 6.60 3.16 -16.98
N LEU A 155 6.72 3.32 -18.30
CA LEU A 155 6.48 4.59 -19.01
C LEU A 155 5.01 5.01 -19.00
N HIS A 156 4.09 4.07 -18.77
CA HIS A 156 2.67 4.38 -18.71
C HIS A 156 2.34 5.39 -17.61
N GLU A 157 3.05 5.36 -16.47
CA GLU A 157 2.88 6.27 -15.33
C GLU A 157 2.94 7.75 -15.73
N PHE A 158 3.75 8.09 -16.75
CA PHE A 158 3.91 9.45 -17.28
C PHE A 158 3.50 9.59 -18.76
N GLY A 159 2.53 8.77 -19.20
CA GLY A 159 1.84 8.91 -20.48
C GLY A 159 2.53 8.27 -21.69
N GLY A 160 3.49 7.38 -21.47
CA GLY A 160 4.21 6.65 -22.52
C GLY A 160 3.68 5.24 -22.77
N THR A 161 4.43 4.48 -23.58
CA THR A 161 4.22 3.04 -23.79
C THR A 161 5.34 2.27 -23.11
N THR A 162 5.00 1.14 -22.49
CA THR A 162 5.93 0.29 -21.75
C THR A 162 7.02 -0.28 -22.67
N THR A 163 8.29 0.09 -22.42
CA THR A 163 9.47 -0.42 -23.15
C THR A 163 10.59 -0.91 -22.21
N THR A 164 10.19 -1.46 -21.07
CA THR A 164 11.06 -1.80 -19.95
C THR A 164 11.90 -3.05 -20.24
N LEU A 165 13.19 -2.96 -19.97
CA LEU A 165 14.19 -4.01 -20.18
C LEU A 165 15.05 -4.19 -18.92
N VAL A 166 15.46 -5.43 -18.67
CA VAL A 166 16.39 -5.78 -17.60
C VAL A 166 17.62 -6.48 -18.20
N ARG A 167 18.80 -6.23 -17.64
CA ARG A 167 20.01 -6.98 -17.97
C ARG A 167 20.87 -7.21 -16.73
N LEU A 168 21.63 -8.30 -16.74
CA LEU A 168 22.72 -8.53 -15.81
C LEU A 168 24.03 -8.03 -16.43
N ARG A 169 24.76 -7.16 -15.73
CA ARG A 169 26.08 -6.65 -16.16
C ARG A 169 27.17 -7.13 -15.22
N ASN A 170 28.08 -7.95 -15.74
CA ASN A 170 29.14 -8.59 -14.95
C ASN A 170 30.01 -7.52 -14.25
N SER A 171 30.20 -7.66 -12.93
CA SER A 171 30.88 -6.63 -12.12
C SER A 171 32.38 -6.53 -12.39
N THR A 172 33.00 -7.54 -13.01
CA THR A 172 34.45 -7.62 -13.24
C THR A 172 34.84 -7.20 -14.66
N ASN A 173 34.11 -7.66 -15.68
CA ASN A 173 34.45 -7.42 -17.09
C ASN A 173 33.40 -6.62 -17.87
N GLY A 174 32.30 -6.21 -17.24
CA GLY A 174 31.27 -5.37 -17.84
C GLY A 174 30.37 -6.03 -18.89
N THR A 175 30.52 -7.33 -19.17
CA THR A 175 29.66 -8.01 -20.17
C THR A 175 28.20 -8.05 -19.72
N THR A 176 27.29 -7.82 -20.66
CA THR A 176 25.85 -7.72 -20.40
C THR A 176 25.08 -8.91 -20.96
N ILE A 177 24.14 -9.44 -20.17
CA ILE A 177 23.23 -10.53 -20.56
C ILE A 177 21.80 -10.05 -20.35
N PRO A 178 20.92 -10.03 -21.37
CA PRO A 178 19.52 -9.62 -21.19
C PRO A 178 18.78 -10.61 -20.29
N ALA A 179 17.84 -10.10 -19.49
CA ALA A 179 16.97 -10.88 -18.63
C ALA A 179 15.49 -10.64 -19.03
N THR A 180 14.64 -11.66 -18.84
CA THR A 180 13.23 -11.59 -19.24
C THR A 180 12.38 -11.17 -18.05
N ILE A 181 11.63 -10.08 -18.19
CA ILE A 181 10.62 -9.66 -17.19
C ILE A 181 9.50 -10.72 -17.16
N VAL A 182 9.06 -11.11 -15.97
CA VAL A 182 7.94 -12.04 -15.77
C VAL A 182 6.64 -11.34 -16.14
N ASN A 183 5.82 -11.96 -16.99
CA ASN A 183 4.58 -11.36 -17.47
C ASN A 183 3.65 -10.98 -16.30
N GLY A 184 3.09 -9.77 -16.33
CA GLY A 184 2.23 -9.24 -15.27
C GLY A 184 2.93 -8.76 -13.99
N SER A 185 4.26 -8.93 -13.85
CA SER A 185 4.99 -8.47 -12.65
C SER A 185 5.38 -6.98 -12.64
N LEU A 186 5.36 -6.34 -13.81
CA LEU A 186 5.81 -4.97 -14.00
C LEU A 186 4.72 -3.98 -13.60
N ASN A 187 5.08 -3.06 -12.71
CA ASN A 187 4.34 -1.85 -12.39
C ASN A 187 5.34 -0.66 -12.25
N PRO A 188 4.91 0.58 -11.95
CA PRO A 188 5.81 1.74 -11.89
C PRO A 188 6.96 1.65 -10.88
N ALA A 189 6.84 0.83 -9.83
CA ALA A 189 7.79 0.72 -8.73
C ALA A 189 8.32 -0.70 -8.47
N HIS A 190 7.90 -1.71 -9.23
CA HIS A 190 8.33 -3.10 -9.07
C HIS A 190 8.38 -3.84 -10.42
N LEU A 191 9.31 -4.79 -10.52
CA LEU A 191 9.29 -5.83 -11.55
C LEU A 191 9.90 -7.12 -11.01
N THR A 192 9.50 -8.26 -11.58
CA THR A 192 10.19 -9.55 -11.41
C THR A 192 10.87 -9.93 -12.72
N PHE A 193 12.09 -10.47 -12.68
CA PHE A 193 12.76 -11.00 -13.85
C PHE A 193 13.26 -12.43 -13.64
N THR A 194 13.25 -13.22 -14.72
CA THR A 194 13.86 -14.55 -14.76
C THR A 194 15.35 -14.41 -15.06
N VAL A 195 16.18 -14.96 -14.17
CA VAL A 195 17.65 -14.91 -14.25
C VAL A 195 18.13 -15.71 -15.47
N PRO A 196 18.87 -15.10 -16.42
CA PRO A 196 19.36 -15.79 -17.61
C PRO A 196 20.52 -16.75 -17.28
N THR A 197 20.90 -17.58 -18.26
CA THR A 197 22.14 -18.36 -18.17
C THR A 197 23.35 -17.43 -18.07
N ALA A 198 24.08 -17.52 -16.97
CA ALA A 198 25.19 -16.64 -16.62
C ALA A 198 26.33 -17.43 -15.93
N THR A 199 27.50 -16.80 -15.75
CA THR A 199 28.68 -17.47 -15.19
C THR A 199 28.52 -17.73 -13.70
N VAL A 200 28.51 -19.01 -13.30
CA VAL A 200 28.45 -19.42 -11.89
C VAL A 200 29.64 -18.86 -11.10
N ASN A 201 29.37 -18.44 -9.86
CA ASN A 201 30.23 -17.72 -8.92
C ASN A 201 30.62 -16.29 -9.32
N ALA A 202 30.22 -15.79 -10.50
CA ALA A 202 30.40 -14.38 -10.85
C ALA A 202 29.30 -13.50 -10.22
N GLN A 203 29.62 -12.23 -10.05
CA GLN A 203 28.70 -11.19 -9.56
C GLN A 203 28.28 -10.27 -10.71
N TYR A 204 27.04 -9.79 -10.63
CA TYR A 204 26.42 -8.95 -11.63
C TYR A 204 25.69 -7.77 -10.98
N TYR A 205 25.81 -6.60 -11.60
CA TYR A 205 24.86 -5.51 -11.43
C TYR A 205 23.54 -5.88 -12.10
N VAL A 206 22.41 -5.58 -11.46
CA VAL A 206 21.10 -5.59 -12.09
C VAL A 206 20.86 -4.18 -12.65
N ASP A 207 20.80 -4.08 -13.98
CA ASP A 207 20.49 -2.84 -14.68
C ASP A 207 19.05 -2.89 -15.22
N VAL A 208 18.31 -1.79 -15.05
CA VAL A 208 16.95 -1.61 -15.59
C VAL A 208 16.94 -0.40 -16.52
N SER A 209 16.29 -0.53 -17.68
CA SER A 209 16.00 0.56 -18.60
C SER A 209 14.50 0.62 -18.85
N ASN A 210 13.93 1.82 -18.94
CA ASN A 210 12.53 2.02 -19.31
C ASN A 210 12.38 2.62 -20.72
N ASN A 211 13.47 3.07 -21.35
CA ASN A 211 13.51 3.68 -22.68
C ASN A 211 14.21 2.80 -23.74
N ASN A 212 13.79 1.53 -23.84
CA ASN A 212 14.30 0.56 -24.82
C ASN A 212 15.84 0.42 -24.83
N GLY A 213 16.48 0.54 -23.66
CA GLY A 213 17.92 0.31 -23.49
C GLY A 213 18.82 1.49 -23.84
N VAL A 214 18.29 2.69 -24.05
CA VAL A 214 19.08 3.91 -24.27
C VAL A 214 19.76 4.37 -22.97
N ASP A 215 19.02 4.43 -21.87
CA ASP A 215 19.53 4.76 -20.53
C ASP A 215 19.27 3.61 -19.56
N TRP A 216 20.26 3.33 -18.71
CA TRP A 216 20.18 2.26 -17.71
C TRP A 216 20.39 2.85 -16.31
N GLY A 217 19.49 2.50 -15.38
CA GLY A 217 19.70 2.62 -13.95
C GLY A 217 20.28 1.34 -13.37
N THR A 218 21.05 1.46 -12.29
CA THR A 218 21.66 0.36 -11.53
C THR A 218 21.33 0.57 -10.05
N LEU A 219 21.20 -0.52 -9.28
CA LEU A 219 21.00 -0.51 -7.83
C LEU A 219 21.96 0.47 -7.14
N ASP A 220 21.44 1.46 -6.44
CA ASP A 220 22.23 2.54 -5.81
C ASP A 220 22.71 2.19 -4.39
N ASN A 221 22.19 1.13 -3.79
CA ASN A 221 22.59 0.59 -2.50
C ASN A 221 23.83 -0.35 -2.52
N GLY A 222 24.40 -0.60 -3.71
CA GLY A 222 25.57 -1.47 -3.88
C GLY A 222 25.32 -2.99 -3.86
N GLN A 223 24.06 -3.44 -3.83
CA GLN A 223 23.73 -4.86 -3.99
C GLN A 223 24.25 -5.42 -5.33
N LEU A 224 24.81 -6.64 -5.28
CA LEU A 224 25.25 -7.41 -6.44
C LEU A 224 24.57 -8.78 -6.43
N LEU A 225 24.10 -9.23 -7.60
CA LEU A 225 23.54 -10.57 -7.77
C LEU A 225 24.67 -11.57 -8.04
N GLN A 226 24.89 -12.49 -7.12
CA GLN A 226 25.81 -13.63 -7.31
C GLN A 226 25.07 -14.79 -7.98
N ILE A 227 25.63 -15.29 -9.09
CA ILE A 227 25.09 -16.48 -9.74
C ILE A 227 25.62 -17.73 -9.05
N VAL A 228 24.73 -18.61 -8.60
CA VAL A 228 25.04 -19.92 -8.01
C VAL A 228 24.67 -21.04 -8.98
N ALA A 229 25.17 -22.25 -8.74
CA ALA A 229 24.81 -23.42 -9.54
C ALA A 229 23.31 -23.74 -9.41
N ILE A 230 22.68 -24.17 -10.51
CA ILE A 230 21.30 -24.68 -10.50
C ILE A 230 21.26 -25.92 -9.58
N PRO A 231 20.38 -25.96 -8.56
CA PRO A 231 20.28 -27.10 -7.68
C PRO A 231 19.63 -28.31 -8.39
N PRO A 232 19.85 -29.56 -7.91
CA PRO A 232 19.14 -30.73 -8.40
C PRO A 232 17.61 -30.56 -8.33
N ALA A 233 16.88 -31.21 -9.24
CA ALA A 233 15.41 -31.24 -9.17
C ALA A 233 14.92 -31.78 -7.81
N GLY A 234 13.86 -31.17 -7.26
CA GLY A 234 13.33 -31.50 -5.93
C GLY A 234 14.09 -30.88 -4.75
N SER A 235 15.07 -29.99 -4.99
CA SER A 235 15.78 -29.28 -3.90
C SER A 235 14.95 -28.19 -3.19
N ASP A 236 13.78 -27.85 -3.72
CA ASP A 236 12.74 -27.08 -3.02
C ASP A 236 11.42 -27.90 -3.05
N PRO A 237 11.27 -28.92 -2.18
CA PRO A 237 10.11 -29.80 -2.18
C PRO A 237 8.88 -29.16 -1.52
N LEU A 238 9.01 -27.95 -0.98
CA LEU A 238 7.93 -27.19 -0.37
C LEU A 238 7.41 -26.06 -1.28
N GLY A 239 8.13 -25.72 -2.36
CA GLY A 239 7.77 -24.59 -3.21
C GLY A 239 7.97 -23.24 -2.52
N MET A 240 8.98 -23.13 -1.67
CA MET A 240 9.29 -21.89 -0.94
C MET A 240 9.66 -20.72 -1.86
N GLY A 241 10.13 -20.99 -3.08
CA GLY A 241 10.48 -19.95 -4.05
C GLY A 241 11.73 -19.16 -3.68
N VAL A 242 12.63 -19.74 -2.88
CA VAL A 242 13.86 -19.09 -2.40
C VAL A 242 15.12 -19.87 -2.76
N VAL A 243 16.19 -19.16 -3.12
CA VAL A 243 17.46 -19.78 -3.59
C VAL A 243 18.09 -20.74 -2.56
N TRP A 244 17.83 -20.50 -1.27
CA TRP A 244 18.40 -21.23 -0.15
C TRP A 244 17.55 -22.44 0.31
N ALA A 245 16.42 -22.72 -0.32
CA ALA A 245 15.64 -23.94 -0.06
C ALA A 245 16.48 -25.21 -0.30
N LYS A 246 17.42 -25.17 -1.26
CA LYS A 246 18.39 -26.24 -1.55
C LYS A 246 19.37 -26.56 -0.41
N ASP A 247 19.48 -25.71 0.61
CA ASP A 247 20.48 -25.86 1.68
C ASP A 247 20.01 -26.79 2.81
N PHE A 248 18.72 -27.15 2.83
CA PHE A 248 18.14 -28.09 3.80
C PHE A 248 18.37 -29.55 3.41
N ARG A 249 18.43 -30.44 4.42
CA ARG A 249 18.57 -31.89 4.24
C ARG A 249 17.22 -32.59 4.02
N TRP A 250 16.49 -32.21 2.97
CA TRP A 250 15.13 -32.71 2.70
C TRP A 250 15.00 -34.24 2.66
N ALA A 251 16.03 -34.95 2.18
CA ALA A 251 16.05 -36.41 2.11
C ALA A 251 16.22 -37.10 3.48
N THR A 252 16.66 -36.38 4.52
CA THR A 252 16.82 -36.91 5.88
C THR A 252 15.51 -36.77 6.64
N VAL A 253 14.61 -37.74 6.48
CA VAL A 253 13.27 -37.72 7.10
C VAL A 253 13.22 -38.57 8.37
N LYS A 254 12.70 -38.00 9.45
CA LYS A 254 12.33 -38.66 10.71
C LYS A 254 10.80 -38.66 10.83
N ASN A 255 10.15 -39.74 10.38
CA ASN A 255 8.70 -39.90 10.51
C ASN A 255 8.37 -40.37 11.93
N VAL A 256 7.64 -39.55 12.69
CA VAL A 256 7.37 -39.80 14.12
C VAL A 256 6.50 -41.02 14.40
N THR A 257 5.82 -41.57 13.39
CA THR A 257 5.03 -42.81 13.52
C THR A 257 5.87 -44.08 13.41
N GLN A 258 7.13 -43.96 12.97
CA GLN A 258 8.03 -45.10 12.75
C GLN A 258 8.97 -45.32 13.95
N PRO A 259 9.54 -46.52 14.11
CA PRO A 259 10.58 -46.77 15.10
C PRO A 259 11.78 -45.81 14.92
N PRO A 260 12.36 -45.27 16.01
CA PRO A 260 12.09 -45.59 17.41
C PRO A 260 10.95 -44.77 18.06
N TYR A 261 10.37 -43.80 17.36
CA TYR A 261 9.44 -42.80 17.93
C TYR A 261 8.04 -43.37 18.19
N ASN A 262 7.52 -44.19 17.26
CA ASN A 262 6.29 -44.99 17.39
C ASN A 262 5.03 -44.22 17.86
N ILE A 263 4.90 -42.93 17.52
CA ILE A 263 3.71 -42.15 17.89
C ILE A 263 2.47 -42.67 17.15
N ASN A 264 1.35 -42.77 17.87
CA ASN A 264 0.05 -43.10 17.29
C ASN A 264 -0.72 -41.80 16.93
N PRO A 265 -0.80 -41.40 15.66
CA PRO A 265 -1.47 -40.15 15.25
C PRO A 265 -3.00 -40.19 15.41
N ALA A 266 -3.56 -41.35 15.73
CA ALA A 266 -4.98 -41.53 16.03
C ALA A 266 -5.30 -41.50 17.53
N ASP A 267 -4.32 -41.27 18.41
CA ASP A 267 -4.60 -41.06 19.84
C ASP A 267 -5.37 -39.74 20.04
N THR A 268 -6.42 -39.80 20.86
CA THR A 268 -7.26 -38.67 21.27
C THR A 268 -7.23 -38.47 22.79
N THR A 269 -6.42 -39.26 23.48
CA THR A 269 -6.30 -39.43 24.94
C THR A 269 -4.83 -39.38 25.38
N GLY A 270 -4.03 -38.57 24.68
CA GLY A 270 -2.57 -38.63 24.74
C GLY A 270 -1.93 -38.17 26.07
N PRO A 271 -1.04 -38.99 26.68
CA PRO A 271 -0.24 -38.61 27.86
C PRO A 271 0.97 -37.70 27.54
N GLY A 272 1.03 -37.13 26.33
CA GLY A 272 2.06 -36.19 25.88
C GLY A 272 3.13 -36.80 24.99
N ASP A 273 3.15 -36.39 23.72
CA ASP A 273 4.04 -36.88 22.65
C ASP A 273 5.45 -36.25 22.68
N ASN A 274 5.67 -35.29 23.59
CA ASN A 274 6.89 -34.48 23.70
C ASN A 274 8.19 -35.28 23.54
N ALA A 275 8.34 -36.38 24.28
CA ALA A 275 9.60 -37.12 24.34
C ALA A 275 9.94 -37.77 22.98
N ALA A 276 8.93 -38.31 22.29
CA ALA A 276 9.12 -38.95 20.99
C ALA A 276 9.40 -37.94 19.88
N VAL A 277 8.65 -36.81 19.84
CA VAL A 277 8.90 -35.74 18.86
C VAL A 277 10.25 -35.05 19.12
N GLN A 278 10.61 -34.79 20.37
CA GLN A 278 11.90 -34.21 20.71
C GLN A 278 13.06 -35.15 20.36
N GLN A 279 12.93 -36.47 20.59
CA GLN A 279 13.92 -37.44 20.13
C GLN A 279 14.06 -37.43 18.60
N ALA A 280 12.97 -37.29 17.84
CA ALA A 280 13.04 -37.16 16.38
C ALA A 280 13.76 -35.87 15.94
N VAL A 281 13.54 -34.76 16.64
CA VAL A 281 14.25 -33.49 16.44
C VAL A 281 15.74 -33.62 16.77
N ASP A 282 16.08 -34.28 17.86
CA ASP A 282 17.47 -34.50 18.28
C ASP A 282 18.21 -35.46 17.33
N ASP A 283 17.55 -36.53 16.86
CA ASP A 283 18.10 -37.44 15.85
C ASP A 283 18.28 -36.78 14.48
N ALA A 284 17.38 -35.86 14.09
CA ALA A 284 17.54 -35.05 12.88
C ALA A 284 18.72 -34.07 13.05
N SER A 285 18.82 -33.40 14.20
CA SER A 285 19.92 -32.48 14.50
C SER A 285 21.28 -33.19 14.56
N ALA A 286 21.34 -34.39 15.16
CA ALA A 286 22.55 -35.22 15.21
C ALA A 286 22.96 -35.73 13.82
N ALA A 287 22.00 -35.96 12.92
CA ALA A 287 22.25 -36.23 11.50
C ALA A 287 22.66 -34.96 10.70
N GLY A 288 22.89 -33.83 11.35
CA GLY A 288 23.29 -32.56 10.73
C GLY A 288 22.15 -31.78 10.08
N GLY A 289 20.91 -32.03 10.50
CA GLY A 289 19.68 -31.47 9.95
C GLY A 289 18.80 -32.50 9.26
N GLY A 290 17.54 -32.17 9.04
CA GLY A 290 16.54 -33.04 8.42
C GLY A 290 15.10 -32.58 8.66
N VAL A 291 14.15 -33.33 8.11
CA VAL A 291 12.71 -33.12 8.29
C VAL A 291 12.19 -34.04 9.38
N VAL A 292 11.65 -33.48 10.45
CA VAL A 292 10.77 -34.23 11.37
C VAL A 292 9.37 -34.17 10.79
N TYR A 293 8.89 -35.32 10.30
CA TYR A 293 7.63 -35.45 9.60
C TYR A 293 6.55 -36.01 10.52
N LEU A 294 5.45 -35.28 10.62
CA LEU A 294 4.24 -35.61 11.35
C LEU A 294 3.13 -35.88 10.32
N PRO A 295 2.84 -37.14 9.97
CA PRO A 295 1.69 -37.48 9.12
C PRO A 295 0.36 -36.90 9.63
N ALA A 296 -0.69 -36.98 8.81
CA ALA A 296 -2.06 -36.64 9.22
C ALA A 296 -2.44 -37.28 10.57
N GLY A 297 -3.04 -36.48 11.48
CA GLY A 297 -3.47 -36.89 12.82
C GLY A 297 -3.23 -35.84 13.91
N ASN A 298 -3.41 -36.26 15.17
CA ASN A 298 -3.32 -35.39 16.34
C ASN A 298 -2.05 -35.68 17.15
N TYR A 299 -1.38 -34.63 17.65
CA TYR A 299 -0.14 -34.73 18.42
C TYR A 299 -0.18 -33.78 19.61
N TYR A 300 0.05 -34.27 20.84
CA TYR A 300 -0.11 -33.50 22.07
C TYR A 300 1.25 -33.10 22.66
N LEU A 301 1.65 -31.84 22.50
CA LEU A 301 3.00 -31.35 22.83
C LEU A 301 2.97 -30.15 23.79
N SER A 302 3.88 -30.10 24.76
CA SER A 302 4.04 -28.94 25.68
C SER A 302 5.15 -27.96 25.28
N PHE A 303 6.23 -28.44 24.65
CA PHE A 303 7.34 -27.64 24.10
C PHE A 303 8.21 -28.50 23.17
N ILE A 304 8.87 -27.89 22.19
CA ILE A 304 9.88 -28.50 21.30
C ILE A 304 11.05 -27.54 21.09
N THR A 305 12.28 -28.06 21.15
CA THR A 305 13.53 -27.31 20.86
C THR A 305 14.23 -27.81 19.59
N LEU A 306 14.13 -27.01 18.52
CA LEU A 306 14.74 -27.31 17.22
C LEU A 306 16.26 -27.13 17.26
N GLY A 307 17.00 -28.17 16.88
CA GLY A 307 18.42 -28.08 16.57
C GLY A 307 18.69 -27.47 15.19
N PRO A 308 19.96 -27.15 14.87
CA PRO A 308 20.34 -26.61 13.56
C PRO A 308 19.92 -27.52 12.41
N GLY A 309 19.45 -26.95 11.30
CA GLY A 309 19.06 -27.70 10.11
C GLY A 309 17.76 -28.50 10.21
N VAL A 310 16.97 -28.34 11.28
CA VAL A 310 15.74 -29.12 11.51
C VAL A 310 14.49 -28.36 11.06
N VAL A 311 13.68 -29.01 10.23
CA VAL A 311 12.34 -28.56 9.82
C VAL A 311 11.28 -29.45 10.46
N LEU A 312 10.24 -28.85 11.04
CA LEU A 312 9.04 -29.56 11.50
C LEU A 312 7.98 -29.49 10.38
N LYS A 313 7.59 -30.62 9.80
CA LYS A 313 6.67 -30.67 8.66
C LYS A 313 5.46 -31.56 8.96
N GLY A 314 4.26 -31.07 8.68
CA GLY A 314 3.02 -31.86 8.67
C GLY A 314 2.56 -32.29 7.27
N ASP A 315 1.32 -32.76 7.18
CA ASP A 315 0.62 -33.15 5.96
C ASP A 315 -0.57 -32.21 5.67
N GLY A 316 -0.34 -30.91 5.92
CA GLY A 316 -1.34 -29.84 5.85
C GLY A 316 -2.24 -29.80 7.08
N ASP A 317 -3.44 -29.26 6.91
CA ASP A 317 -4.52 -29.09 7.89
C ASP A 317 -4.95 -30.41 8.59
N SER A 318 -4.58 -31.53 7.98
CA SER A 318 -4.78 -32.87 8.53
C SER A 318 -3.84 -33.20 9.70
N THR A 319 -2.72 -32.47 9.85
CA THR A 319 -1.76 -32.60 10.96
C THR A 319 -2.00 -31.52 12.00
N LYS A 320 -2.51 -31.92 13.17
CA LYS A 320 -2.86 -31.01 14.27
C LYS A 320 -1.95 -31.22 15.46
N ILE A 321 -1.27 -30.15 15.86
CA ILE A 321 -0.43 -30.11 17.06
C ILE A 321 -1.18 -29.36 18.17
N TYR A 322 -1.56 -30.09 19.22
CA TYR A 322 -2.22 -29.57 20.41
C TYR A 322 -1.21 -29.16 21.47
N TYR A 323 -1.21 -27.87 21.83
CA TYR A 323 -0.46 -27.36 22.98
C TYR A 323 -1.09 -27.85 24.29
N ILE A 324 -0.33 -28.63 25.06
CA ILE A 324 -0.69 -29.15 26.41
C ILE A 324 0.17 -28.56 27.54
N GLY A 325 0.94 -27.50 27.28
CA GLY A 325 1.82 -26.89 28.29
C GLY A 325 1.09 -26.00 29.29
N ALA A 326 1.79 -25.59 30.35
CA ALA A 326 1.24 -24.74 31.42
C ALA A 326 1.41 -23.21 31.20
N GLY A 327 1.88 -22.80 30.01
CA GLY A 327 2.30 -21.44 29.71
C GLY A 327 3.72 -21.10 30.20
N GLY A 328 4.10 -19.82 30.12
CA GLY A 328 5.37 -19.30 30.67
C GLY A 328 6.62 -19.54 29.82
N SER A 329 6.49 -20.07 28.61
CA SER A 329 7.59 -20.31 27.68
C SER A 329 7.12 -20.36 26.23
N SER A 330 8.05 -20.23 25.29
CA SER A 330 7.79 -20.46 23.87
C SER A 330 7.52 -21.94 23.59
N PHE A 331 6.58 -22.25 22.70
CA PHE A 331 6.15 -23.61 22.39
C PHE A 331 7.14 -24.33 21.47
N VAL A 332 7.25 -23.93 20.20
CA VAL A 332 8.31 -24.40 19.29
C VAL A 332 9.38 -23.32 19.25
N ARG A 333 10.61 -23.65 19.64
CA ARG A 333 11.72 -22.70 19.66
C ARG A 333 13.03 -23.25 19.12
N SER A 334 13.92 -22.38 18.65
CA SER A 334 15.32 -22.76 18.41
C SER A 334 16.03 -23.12 19.72
N LYS A 335 17.00 -24.04 19.63
CA LYS A 335 18.00 -24.24 20.69
C LYS A 335 18.85 -22.97 20.83
N ARG A 336 19.06 -22.54 22.08
CA ARG A 336 19.94 -21.42 22.45
C ARG A 336 21.40 -21.80 22.22
N THR A 337 22.28 -20.80 22.14
CA THR A 337 23.73 -21.01 21.94
C THR A 337 24.36 -21.93 23.01
N ASN A 338 23.86 -21.90 24.26
CA ASN A 338 24.29 -22.78 25.35
C ASN A 338 23.61 -24.16 25.37
N GLU A 339 22.68 -24.42 24.46
CA GLU A 339 21.96 -25.70 24.27
C GLU A 339 22.44 -26.45 23.00
N MET A 340 23.39 -25.87 22.26
CA MET A 340 23.96 -26.42 21.02
C MET A 340 25.43 -26.83 21.22
N ALA A 341 25.95 -27.66 20.31
CA ALA A 341 27.37 -28.01 20.31
C ALA A 341 28.24 -26.81 19.86
N ALA A 342 29.50 -26.78 20.29
CA ALA A 342 30.43 -25.70 19.98
C ALA A 342 30.54 -25.45 18.46
N GLY A 343 30.30 -24.21 18.04
CA GLY A 343 30.34 -23.78 16.63
C GLY A 343 29.02 -23.92 15.85
N GLN A 344 27.98 -24.52 16.43
CA GLN A 344 26.64 -24.56 15.83
C GLN A 344 25.89 -23.22 15.98
N LYS A 345 24.90 -23.01 15.10
CA LYS A 345 24.08 -21.79 14.98
C LYS A 345 22.60 -22.14 14.79
N PRO A 346 21.65 -21.29 15.21
CA PRO A 346 20.22 -21.55 15.04
C PRO A 346 19.80 -21.16 13.61
N GLU A 347 20.24 -21.95 12.62
CA GLU A 347 20.02 -21.70 11.19
C GLU A 347 19.41 -22.91 10.48
N LEU A 348 18.81 -22.67 9.30
CA LEU A 348 18.10 -23.66 8.50
C LEU A 348 16.99 -24.33 9.33
N GLN A 349 16.04 -23.51 9.80
CA GLN A 349 14.96 -23.95 10.69
C GLN A 349 13.61 -23.42 10.19
N GLY A 350 12.56 -24.23 10.33
CA GLY A 350 11.23 -23.77 10.02
C GLY A 350 10.12 -24.78 10.29
N LEU A 351 8.89 -24.31 10.12
CA LEU A 351 7.66 -25.09 10.24
C LEU A 351 6.92 -25.08 8.90
N ALA A 352 6.37 -26.23 8.50
CA ALA A 352 5.70 -26.40 7.22
C ALA A 352 4.40 -27.22 7.31
N ASN A 353 3.34 -26.78 6.64
CA ASN A 353 2.13 -27.56 6.35
C ASN A 353 1.52 -28.24 7.58
N LEU A 354 1.13 -27.49 8.60
CA LEU A 354 0.55 -28.03 9.86
C LEU A 354 -0.33 -27.00 10.58
N SER A 355 -1.23 -27.47 11.44
CA SER A 355 -2.07 -26.62 12.29
C SER A 355 -1.66 -26.73 13.77
N ILE A 356 -1.60 -25.59 14.47
CA ILE A 356 -1.35 -25.48 15.91
C ILE A 356 -2.64 -25.07 16.61
N GLN A 357 -3.02 -25.81 17.64
CA GLN A 357 -4.24 -25.59 18.44
C GLN A 357 -3.93 -25.66 19.95
N LEU A 358 -4.78 -25.07 20.78
CA LEU A 358 -4.70 -25.26 22.24
C LEU A 358 -5.54 -26.46 22.66
N SER A 359 -5.01 -27.34 23.53
CA SER A 359 -5.84 -28.39 24.17
C SER A 359 -6.79 -27.79 25.22
N ASN A 360 -6.45 -26.61 25.74
CA ASN A 360 -7.26 -25.83 26.67
C ASN A 360 -7.16 -24.36 26.27
N GLN A 361 -8.27 -23.77 25.80
CA GLN A 361 -8.29 -22.38 25.33
C GLN A 361 -7.88 -21.35 26.41
N SER A 362 -7.98 -21.70 27.69
CA SER A 362 -7.55 -20.83 28.80
C SER A 362 -6.04 -20.89 29.11
N VAL A 363 -5.27 -21.76 28.44
CA VAL A 363 -3.82 -21.92 28.70
C VAL A 363 -3.05 -21.94 27.39
N ARG A 364 -2.13 -20.97 27.22
CA ARG A 364 -1.37 -20.77 25.98
C ARG A 364 0.10 -20.46 26.23
N PRO A 365 1.00 -20.72 25.27
CA PRO A 365 2.41 -20.36 25.42
C PRO A 365 2.62 -18.85 25.42
N ASP A 366 3.84 -18.44 25.74
CA ASP A 366 4.25 -17.04 25.60
C ASP A 366 4.36 -16.65 24.11
N VAL A 367 4.97 -17.54 23.32
CA VAL A 367 5.14 -17.46 21.87
C VAL A 367 4.90 -18.85 21.28
N PHE A 368 4.11 -19.00 20.22
CA PHE A 368 3.91 -20.30 19.58
C PHE A 368 5.14 -20.73 18.80
N ILE A 369 5.74 -19.83 18.00
CA ILE A 369 6.92 -20.11 17.16
C ILE A 369 8.01 -19.07 17.42
N SER A 370 9.19 -19.49 17.88
CA SER A 370 10.32 -18.60 18.20
C SER A 370 11.64 -19.09 17.57
N LEU A 371 12.03 -18.52 16.42
CA LEU A 371 13.16 -19.01 15.63
C LEU A 371 14.40 -18.09 15.65
N GLY A 372 15.57 -18.70 15.49
CA GLY A 372 16.86 -18.01 15.39
C GLY A 372 17.46 -17.63 16.73
N ASP A 373 18.05 -16.44 16.81
CA ASP A 373 18.74 -15.95 18.01
C ASP A 373 17.76 -15.42 19.07
N PHE A 374 18.23 -15.31 20.33
CA PHE A 374 17.45 -14.78 21.44
C PHE A 374 18.03 -13.45 21.93
N SER A 375 17.35 -12.35 21.61
CA SER A 375 17.62 -11.00 22.16
C SER A 375 19.04 -10.46 21.93
N VAL A 376 19.69 -10.79 20.81
CA VAL A 376 21.04 -10.30 20.48
C VAL A 376 21.03 -9.02 19.62
N PRO A 377 22.01 -8.11 19.81
CA PRO A 377 22.28 -6.99 18.90
C PRO A 377 22.51 -7.44 17.44
N ASN A 378 22.28 -6.54 16.48
CA ASN A 378 22.29 -6.87 15.05
C ASN A 378 23.64 -7.38 14.53
N ASP A 379 24.75 -6.85 15.04
CA ASP A 379 26.12 -7.26 14.74
C ASP A 379 26.50 -8.64 15.33
N GLN A 380 25.67 -9.17 16.24
CA GLN A 380 25.87 -10.45 16.93
C GLN A 380 24.91 -11.55 16.47
N ARG A 381 23.99 -11.25 15.53
CA ARG A 381 23.05 -12.24 14.96
C ARG A 381 23.81 -13.28 14.15
N VAL A 382 23.42 -14.54 14.29
CA VAL A 382 24.02 -15.68 13.58
C VAL A 382 22.99 -16.67 13.04
N GLY A 383 21.75 -16.65 13.53
CA GLY A 383 20.64 -17.45 12.97
C GLY A 383 20.28 -16.99 11.55
N ASN A 384 19.99 -17.91 10.64
CA ASN A 384 19.76 -17.57 9.23
C ASN A 384 18.86 -18.61 8.54
N ARG A 385 18.23 -18.22 7.43
CA ARG A 385 17.38 -19.11 6.60
C ARG A 385 16.27 -19.74 7.43
N LEU A 386 15.45 -18.86 8.00
CA LEU A 386 14.34 -19.19 8.91
C LEU A 386 13.00 -19.09 8.17
N PHE A 387 12.04 -19.98 8.45
CA PHE A 387 10.72 -19.86 7.82
C PHE A 387 9.51 -20.39 8.61
N ALA A 388 8.33 -19.89 8.26
CA ALA A 388 7.05 -20.56 8.42
C ALA A 388 6.32 -20.61 7.07
N LEU A 389 5.80 -21.77 6.70
CA LEU A 389 5.11 -21.98 5.42
C LEU A 389 3.83 -22.79 5.65
N ASN A 390 2.67 -22.27 5.23
CA ASN A 390 1.38 -22.95 5.36
C ASN A 390 1.13 -23.46 6.80
N VAL A 391 1.38 -22.59 7.79
CA VAL A 391 1.15 -22.88 9.20
C VAL A 391 -0.14 -22.21 9.64
N GLN A 392 -1.08 -23.00 10.14
CA GLN A 392 -2.30 -22.50 10.77
C GLN A 392 -2.09 -22.39 12.28
N LEU A 393 -2.58 -21.31 12.89
CA LEU A 393 -2.64 -21.13 14.33
C LEU A 393 -4.04 -20.60 14.67
N ASN A 394 -4.79 -21.30 15.52
CA ASN A 394 -6.12 -20.84 15.91
C ASN A 394 -6.34 -21.00 17.43
N TYR A 395 -6.65 -19.88 18.08
CA TYR A 395 -7.10 -19.83 19.47
C TYR A 395 -7.99 -18.61 19.74
N ASP A 396 -8.68 -18.60 20.89
CA ASP A 396 -9.56 -17.50 21.29
C ASP A 396 -8.88 -16.11 21.28
N TYR A 397 -9.47 -15.16 20.55
CA TYR A 397 -9.04 -13.76 20.52
C TYR A 397 -9.69 -12.87 21.59
N THR A 398 -10.68 -13.37 22.33
CA THR A 398 -11.42 -12.53 23.30
C THR A 398 -10.70 -12.37 24.64
N ALA A 399 -10.11 -13.42 25.22
CA ALA A 399 -9.56 -13.38 26.58
C ALA A 399 -8.05 -13.03 26.68
N GLU A 400 -7.69 -12.14 27.62
CA GLU A 400 -6.28 -11.95 28.03
C GLU A 400 -5.70 -13.19 28.70
N GLY A 401 -4.38 -13.34 28.60
CA GLY A 401 -3.64 -14.47 29.14
C GLY A 401 -3.06 -14.16 30.52
N ALA A 402 -2.71 -15.21 31.27
CA ALA A 402 -1.86 -15.04 32.45
C ALA A 402 -0.47 -14.50 32.05
N SER A 403 0.32 -14.04 33.02
CA SER A 403 1.71 -13.63 32.78
C SER A 403 2.50 -14.77 32.13
N GLY A 404 3.25 -14.46 31.06
CA GLY A 404 3.95 -15.46 30.25
C GLY A 404 3.04 -16.30 29.34
N GLN A 405 1.78 -15.89 29.12
CA GLN A 405 0.84 -16.52 28.18
C GLN A 405 0.34 -15.51 27.14
N ARG A 406 1.27 -14.72 26.58
CA ARG A 406 0.95 -13.66 25.60
C ARG A 406 0.33 -14.22 24.31
N GLY A 407 0.62 -15.47 23.95
CA GLY A 407 0.07 -16.12 22.75
C GLY A 407 0.61 -15.55 21.43
N ILE A 408 1.82 -15.00 21.44
CA ILE A 408 2.44 -14.41 20.23
C ILE A 408 2.55 -15.49 19.15
N GLY A 409 2.03 -15.24 17.94
CA GLY A 409 2.05 -16.22 16.85
C GLY A 409 3.47 -16.61 16.45
N PHE A 410 4.26 -15.63 16.02
CA PHE A 410 5.62 -15.85 15.53
C PHE A 410 6.59 -14.74 15.96
N LEU A 411 7.81 -15.12 16.31
CA LEU A 411 8.95 -14.23 16.55
C LEU A 411 10.22 -14.86 15.97
N ALA A 412 11.02 -14.10 15.22
CA ALA A 412 12.38 -14.53 14.89
C ALA A 412 13.43 -13.42 15.02
N THR A 413 14.66 -13.82 15.36
CA THR A 413 15.85 -12.96 15.27
C THR A 413 16.88 -13.61 14.35
N GLY A 414 17.37 -12.91 13.34
CA GLY A 414 18.29 -13.50 12.36
C GLY A 414 19.25 -12.52 11.68
N LEU A 415 20.36 -13.07 11.18
CA LEU A 415 21.42 -12.35 10.48
C LEU A 415 21.03 -11.92 9.08
N GLU A 416 20.23 -12.69 8.33
CA GLU A 416 20.09 -12.38 6.91
C GLU A 416 18.76 -12.73 6.24
N ARG A 417 18.20 -13.93 6.43
CA ARG A 417 17.06 -14.39 5.61
C ARG A 417 15.91 -14.98 6.43
N MET A 418 14.70 -14.48 6.17
CA MET A 418 13.44 -14.98 6.72
C MET A 418 12.32 -14.97 5.67
N LEU A 419 11.46 -15.99 5.72
CA LEU A 419 10.24 -16.12 4.92
C LEU A 419 9.05 -16.50 5.80
N VAL A 420 7.94 -15.77 5.73
CA VAL A 420 6.65 -16.21 6.27
C VAL A 420 5.62 -16.15 5.15
N GLN A 421 5.07 -17.31 4.78
CA GLN A 421 4.23 -17.42 3.60
C GLN A 421 3.07 -18.42 3.79
N GLY A 422 1.87 -18.07 3.28
CA GLY A 422 0.71 -18.95 3.32
C GLY A 422 0.19 -19.27 4.73
N CYS A 423 0.63 -18.53 5.76
CA CYS A 423 0.23 -18.77 7.13
C CYS A 423 -1.11 -18.10 7.46
N ASP A 424 -1.86 -18.72 8.35
CA ASP A 424 -3.17 -18.28 8.82
C ASP A 424 -3.13 -18.26 10.35
N PHE A 425 -2.99 -17.07 10.94
CA PHE A 425 -2.83 -16.90 12.39
C PHE A 425 -4.01 -16.12 12.98
N VAL A 426 -4.87 -16.85 13.70
CA VAL A 426 -6.06 -16.35 14.40
C VAL A 426 -5.88 -16.46 15.91
N GLY A 427 -6.10 -15.36 16.62
CA GLY A 427 -6.09 -15.33 18.09
C GLY A 427 -5.55 -14.01 18.68
N ARG A 428 -5.69 -13.84 20.00
CA ARG A 428 -5.59 -12.52 20.66
C ARG A 428 -4.35 -11.70 20.28
N ARG A 429 -3.18 -12.35 20.18
CA ARG A 429 -1.91 -11.79 19.69
C ARG A 429 -1.26 -12.72 18.66
N ALA A 430 -2.05 -13.36 17.80
CA ALA A 430 -1.59 -14.28 16.78
C ALA A 430 -0.88 -13.55 15.61
N THR A 431 0.10 -12.71 15.91
CA THR A 431 0.82 -11.89 14.93
C THR A 431 2.29 -12.27 14.85
N ILE A 432 2.99 -11.70 13.86
CA ILE A 432 4.46 -11.62 13.87
C ILE A 432 4.84 -10.43 14.75
N LEU A 433 5.20 -10.67 16.02
CA LEU A 433 5.51 -9.57 16.95
C LEU A 433 7.02 -9.44 17.16
N SER A 434 7.56 -8.26 16.83
CA SER A 434 8.95 -7.91 17.12
C SER A 434 9.97 -8.91 16.56
N SER A 435 9.82 -9.27 15.28
CA SER A 435 10.85 -10.03 14.56
C SER A 435 11.94 -9.10 14.03
N TYR A 436 13.21 -9.50 14.14
CA TYR A 436 14.36 -8.68 13.77
C TYR A 436 15.35 -9.46 12.89
N VAL A 437 15.42 -9.13 11.60
CA VAL A 437 16.27 -9.81 10.61
C VAL A 437 17.20 -8.77 9.97
N ALA A 438 18.52 -8.94 9.97
CA ALA A 438 19.39 -7.83 9.56
C ALA A 438 19.23 -7.39 8.09
N LYS A 439 18.87 -8.31 7.19
CA LYS A 439 18.73 -8.02 5.74
C LYS A 439 17.35 -8.31 5.19
N TYR A 440 17.06 -9.53 4.76
CA TYR A 440 15.91 -9.90 3.92
C TYR A 440 14.78 -10.51 4.74
N PHE A 441 13.61 -9.87 4.72
CA PHE A 441 12.38 -10.43 5.27
C PHE A 441 11.24 -10.41 4.24
N ASN A 442 10.73 -11.60 3.90
CA ASN A 442 9.62 -11.79 2.97
C ASN A 442 8.37 -12.24 3.73
N LEU A 443 7.27 -11.52 3.53
CA LEU A 443 5.97 -11.75 4.18
C LEU A 443 4.88 -11.78 3.10
N ARG A 444 4.45 -12.99 2.69
CA ARG A 444 3.61 -13.15 1.49
C ARG A 444 2.37 -14.02 1.69
N ASN A 445 1.22 -13.56 1.21
CA ASN A 445 -0.01 -14.36 1.15
C ASN A 445 -0.41 -14.95 2.53
N ASN A 446 -0.32 -14.16 3.60
CA ASN A 446 -0.69 -14.60 4.95
C ASN A 446 -1.97 -13.90 5.43
N HIS A 447 -2.72 -14.58 6.30
CA HIS A 447 -3.87 -14.03 7.02
C HIS A 447 -3.52 -13.86 8.51
N PHE A 448 -3.87 -12.71 9.09
CA PHE A 448 -3.70 -12.41 10.50
C PHE A 448 -4.99 -11.83 11.09
N GLU A 449 -5.64 -12.56 11.99
CA GLU A 449 -6.85 -12.11 12.70
C GLU A 449 -6.62 -12.06 14.21
N TYR A 450 -6.68 -10.87 14.80
CA TYR A 450 -6.31 -10.66 16.21
C TYR A 450 -7.07 -9.49 16.84
N SER A 451 -7.00 -9.39 18.16
CA SER A 451 -7.60 -8.29 18.92
C SER A 451 -6.56 -7.41 19.63
N SER A 452 -5.29 -7.78 19.61
CA SER A 452 -4.18 -7.04 20.22
C SER A 452 -2.85 -7.32 19.51
N GLY A 453 -1.99 -6.31 19.42
CA GLY A 453 -0.66 -6.42 18.81
C GLY A 453 -0.63 -5.90 17.36
N TYR A 454 0.40 -6.31 16.63
CA TYR A 454 0.68 -5.82 15.27
C TYR A 454 1.63 -6.76 14.53
N VAL A 455 1.73 -6.61 13.21
CA VAL A 455 2.52 -7.47 12.31
C VAL A 455 3.81 -6.75 11.93
N HIS A 456 4.91 -7.06 12.63
CA HIS A 456 6.18 -6.34 12.57
C HIS A 456 7.38 -7.25 12.31
N GLY A 457 8.05 -6.96 11.20
CA GLY A 457 9.44 -7.32 10.94
C GLY A 457 10.31 -6.08 10.76
N SER A 458 11.39 -6.02 11.53
CA SER A 458 12.46 -5.05 11.35
C SER A 458 13.54 -5.68 10.47
N SER A 459 13.68 -5.21 9.23
CA SER A 459 14.77 -5.63 8.33
C SER A 459 15.27 -4.50 7.44
N THR A 460 16.33 -4.75 6.66
CA THR A 460 16.88 -3.77 5.73
C THR A 460 16.27 -3.87 4.34
N PHE A 461 15.75 -5.03 3.95
CA PHE A 461 15.12 -5.29 2.64
C PHE A 461 13.87 -6.12 2.87
N SER A 462 12.68 -5.55 2.66
CA SER A 462 11.43 -6.28 2.95
C SER A 462 10.46 -6.31 1.78
N PHE A 463 9.76 -7.43 1.60
CA PHE A 463 8.69 -7.60 0.62
C PHE A 463 7.44 -8.11 1.35
N TYR A 464 6.44 -7.26 1.50
CA TYR A 464 5.18 -7.52 2.20
C TYR A 464 4.04 -7.49 1.18
N GLU A 465 3.60 -8.66 0.73
CA GLU A 465 2.71 -8.77 -0.44
C GLU A 465 1.50 -9.65 -0.20
N ASN A 466 0.33 -9.18 -0.64
CA ASN A 466 -0.93 -9.93 -0.62
C ASN A 466 -1.31 -10.47 0.78
N ASN A 467 -0.94 -9.78 1.86
CA ASN A 467 -1.34 -10.17 3.20
C ASN A 467 -2.69 -9.55 3.56
N ASP A 468 -3.45 -10.29 4.36
CA ASP A 468 -4.74 -9.92 4.91
C ASP A 468 -4.61 -9.77 6.43
N VAL A 469 -5.06 -8.64 6.97
CA VAL A 469 -4.83 -8.23 8.36
C VAL A 469 -6.13 -7.68 8.94
N ILE A 470 -6.76 -8.44 9.84
CA ILE A 470 -8.03 -8.09 10.48
C ILE A 470 -7.80 -7.87 11.98
N ALA A 471 -7.98 -6.63 12.43
CA ALA A 471 -7.87 -6.23 13.82
C ALA A 471 -9.26 -5.99 14.45
N HIS A 472 -9.56 -6.74 15.52
CA HIS A 472 -10.79 -6.62 16.29
C HIS A 472 -10.66 -5.56 17.41
N SER A 473 -10.63 -4.30 17.01
CA SER A 473 -10.57 -3.14 17.92
C SER A 473 -11.64 -3.10 19.01
N GLY A 474 -12.78 -3.77 18.80
CA GLY A 474 -13.91 -3.84 19.74
C GLY A 474 -13.56 -4.43 21.11
N TYR A 475 -12.45 -5.17 21.23
CA TYR A 475 -11.96 -5.71 22.51
C TYR A 475 -11.11 -4.74 23.34
N GLY A 476 -10.94 -3.49 22.89
CA GLY A 476 -10.37 -2.40 23.69
C GLY A 476 -8.87 -2.55 23.98
N ALA A 477 -8.12 -3.24 23.11
CA ALA A 477 -6.67 -3.37 23.21
C ALA A 477 -5.96 -2.73 22.01
N GLU A 478 -4.69 -2.35 22.22
CA GLU A 478 -3.82 -1.78 21.20
C GLU A 478 -3.65 -2.75 20.02
N SER A 479 -3.94 -2.26 18.81
CA SER A 479 -3.99 -3.03 17.56
C SER A 479 -3.55 -2.18 16.37
N HIS A 480 -2.41 -2.53 15.78
CA HIS A 480 -1.90 -1.92 14.54
C HIS A 480 -1.68 -2.98 13.46
N GLY A 481 -1.53 -2.59 12.21
CA GLY A 481 -1.35 -3.48 11.06
C GLY A 481 0.10 -3.78 10.73
N LEU A 482 0.52 -3.48 9.50
CA LEU A 482 1.81 -3.85 8.92
C LEU A 482 2.92 -2.85 9.26
N PHE A 483 4.01 -3.34 9.85
CA PHE A 483 5.18 -2.53 10.24
C PHE A 483 6.44 -3.04 9.53
N ALA A 484 7.06 -2.14 8.78
CA ALA A 484 8.32 -2.36 8.07
C ALA A 484 9.32 -1.23 8.39
N ARG A 485 10.51 -1.26 7.78
CA ARG A 485 11.61 -0.31 7.99
C ARG A 485 12.19 0.16 6.65
N SER A 486 13.51 0.31 6.55
CA SER A 486 14.21 0.72 5.32
C SER A 486 13.99 -0.25 4.15
N ASP A 487 14.11 0.29 2.94
CA ASP A 487 14.15 -0.39 1.63
C ASP A 487 13.13 -1.54 1.54
N ALA A 488 11.86 -1.20 1.77
CA ALA A 488 10.76 -2.16 1.81
C ALA A 488 9.64 -1.85 0.80
N TYR A 489 9.14 -2.90 0.16
CA TYR A 489 8.04 -2.91 -0.79
C TYR A 489 6.82 -3.56 -0.11
N VAL A 490 5.77 -2.78 0.10
CA VAL A 490 4.52 -3.19 0.76
C VAL A 490 3.39 -2.97 -0.22
N ALA A 491 2.89 -4.06 -0.82
CA ALA A 491 1.94 -3.98 -1.91
C ALA A 491 0.78 -4.98 -1.83
N ASN A 492 -0.38 -4.58 -2.37
CA ASN A 492 -1.57 -5.42 -2.51
C ASN A 492 -2.08 -6.02 -1.18
N ASN A 493 -1.78 -5.42 -0.04
CA ASN A 493 -2.26 -5.89 1.26
C ASN A 493 -3.63 -5.30 1.59
N TYR A 494 -4.44 -6.05 2.35
CA TYR A 494 -5.67 -5.59 2.98
C TYR A 494 -5.43 -5.43 4.50
N VAL A 495 -5.87 -4.31 5.06
CA VAL A 495 -5.79 -4.05 6.51
C VAL A 495 -7.09 -3.44 7.03
N GLU A 496 -7.78 -4.14 7.91
CA GLU A 496 -9.04 -3.68 8.50
C GLU A 496 -8.98 -3.55 10.02
N GLY A 497 -9.67 -2.52 10.53
CA GLY A 497 -10.11 -2.49 11.92
C GLY A 497 -9.03 -2.17 12.95
N THR A 498 -7.87 -1.65 12.55
CA THR A 498 -6.78 -1.30 13.48
C THR A 498 -7.16 -0.11 14.39
N GLY A 499 -6.95 -0.22 15.70
CA GLY A 499 -7.06 0.87 16.68
C GLY A 499 -8.32 0.86 17.55
N GLY A 500 -8.16 0.62 18.85
CA GLY A 500 -9.25 0.51 19.82
C GLY A 500 -9.96 1.84 20.14
N PRO A 501 -11.24 1.83 20.53
CA PRO A 501 -11.91 3.04 21.05
C PRO A 501 -11.39 3.46 22.45
N ALA A 502 -10.58 2.62 23.09
CA ALA A 502 -10.10 2.81 24.47
C ALA A 502 -8.67 3.38 24.57
N ASN A 503 -7.81 3.16 23.57
CA ASN A 503 -6.49 3.77 23.48
C ASN A 503 -6.48 4.71 22.28
N THR A 504 -6.36 6.00 22.54
CA THR A 504 -6.53 7.02 21.51
C THR A 504 -5.18 7.49 20.94
N TYR A 505 -4.09 7.47 21.69
CA TYR A 505 -2.87 8.17 21.28
C TYR A 505 -1.97 7.36 20.33
N ASN A 506 -1.51 6.20 20.79
CA ASN A 506 -0.62 5.30 20.05
C ASN A 506 -1.37 4.02 19.71
N ASP A 507 -2.29 4.10 18.75
CA ASP A 507 -3.10 2.95 18.33
C ASP A 507 -3.64 3.13 16.90
N GLY A 508 -3.68 2.04 16.13
CA GLY A 508 -4.48 1.94 14.91
C GLY A 508 -3.85 2.25 13.56
N GLU A 509 -2.54 2.42 13.47
CA GLU A 509 -1.79 2.50 12.20
C GLU A 509 -2.05 1.27 11.34
N SER A 510 -2.52 1.44 10.10
CA SER A 510 -2.78 0.33 9.19
C SER A 510 -1.49 -0.15 8.52
N ILE A 511 -0.65 0.80 8.09
CA ILE A 511 0.71 0.55 7.61
C ILE A 511 1.60 1.62 8.23
N CYS A 512 2.70 1.20 8.87
CA CYS A 512 3.60 2.12 9.57
C CYS A 512 5.07 1.92 9.18
N ASN A 513 5.71 3.04 8.83
CA ASN A 513 7.16 3.18 8.70
C ASN A 513 7.67 3.98 9.90
N GLU A 514 8.24 3.30 10.91
CA GLU A 514 8.62 3.94 12.17
C GLU A 514 10.11 3.78 12.47
N ALA A 515 10.76 4.91 12.77
CA ALA A 515 12.10 4.93 13.31
C ALA A 515 12.04 4.49 14.77
N SER A 516 12.67 3.35 15.09
CA SER A 516 12.70 2.85 16.47
C SER A 516 13.32 3.89 17.42
N GLY A 517 13.03 3.80 18.72
CA GLY A 517 13.58 4.72 19.74
C GLY A 517 15.12 4.79 19.81
N TYR A 518 15.83 3.93 19.07
CA TYR A 518 17.28 3.87 18.93
C TYR A 518 17.76 4.12 17.48
N ALA A 519 16.96 4.78 16.65
CA ALA A 519 17.27 5.08 15.25
C ALA A 519 17.66 6.56 15.01
N ASN A 520 17.66 7.40 16.05
CA ASN A 520 18.11 8.79 16.00
C ASN A 520 19.29 8.94 16.94
N PHE A 521 20.38 9.57 16.50
CA PHE A 521 21.64 9.58 17.25
C PHE A 521 22.13 10.98 17.60
N ASN A 522 22.00 11.95 16.67
CA ASN A 522 22.47 13.31 16.89
C ASN A 522 22.03 14.25 15.75
N PHE A 523 22.22 15.55 15.95
CA PHE A 523 22.14 16.58 14.91
C PHE A 523 23.08 17.75 15.25
N GLY A 524 23.31 18.65 14.31
CA GLY A 524 24.16 19.82 14.57
C GLY A 524 24.51 20.65 13.34
N ALA A 525 25.63 21.38 13.45
CA ALA A 525 26.19 22.20 12.38
C ALA A 525 27.51 21.58 11.86
N VAL A 526 27.77 21.77 10.57
CA VAL A 526 29.04 21.38 9.95
C VAL A 526 30.09 22.45 10.26
N THR A 527 31.32 22.02 10.57
CA THR A 527 32.47 22.92 10.77
C THR A 527 33.36 22.94 9.53
N SER A 528 33.59 21.78 8.90
CA SER A 528 34.27 21.65 7.61
C SER A 528 33.98 20.28 6.99
N ALA A 529 34.20 20.13 5.68
CA ALA A 529 34.04 18.86 5.00
C ALA A 529 35.07 18.67 3.88
N THR A 530 35.15 17.42 3.40
CA THR A 530 35.71 17.06 2.09
C THR A 530 34.63 16.27 1.33
N ALA A 531 34.95 15.79 0.13
CA ALA A 531 34.04 14.91 -0.59
C ALA A 531 33.72 13.59 0.16
N THR A 532 34.53 13.17 1.14
CA THR A 532 34.37 11.88 1.85
C THR A 532 34.39 11.97 3.38
N THR A 533 34.53 13.17 3.96
CA THR A 533 34.57 13.37 5.43
C THR A 533 33.78 14.61 5.84
N LEU A 534 33.11 14.55 6.99
CA LEU A 534 32.39 15.66 7.62
C LEU A 534 32.95 15.88 9.02
N VAL A 535 33.38 17.10 9.35
CA VAL A 535 33.76 17.49 10.71
C VAL A 535 32.64 18.35 11.28
N VAL A 536 32.08 17.93 12.41
CA VAL A 536 30.92 18.56 13.03
C VAL A 536 31.31 19.37 14.26
N ASN A 537 30.46 20.33 14.65
CA ASN A 537 30.62 21.07 15.90
C ASN A 537 30.53 20.13 17.11
N SER A 538 30.75 20.64 18.34
CA SER A 538 30.45 19.87 19.55
C SER A 538 28.99 19.39 19.50
N PRO A 539 28.74 18.08 19.39
CA PRO A 539 27.40 17.55 19.15
C PRO A 539 26.54 17.67 20.40
N ASP A 540 25.23 17.84 20.23
CA ASP A 540 24.27 18.05 21.33
C ASP A 540 24.26 16.87 22.33
N VAL A 541 24.59 15.68 21.85
CA VAL A 541 24.89 14.48 22.66
C VAL A 541 26.30 13.98 22.31
N THR A 542 27.05 13.44 23.28
CA THR A 542 28.34 12.79 23.00
C THR A 542 28.18 11.66 21.98
N LEU A 543 28.91 11.73 20.86
CA LEU A 543 28.92 10.67 19.85
C LEU A 543 29.50 9.37 20.43
N VAL A 544 28.89 8.24 20.06
CA VAL A 544 29.30 6.90 20.50
C VAL A 544 29.68 6.05 19.28
N ALA A 545 30.69 5.19 19.43
CA ALA A 545 31.07 4.22 18.41
C ALA A 545 31.49 2.89 19.10
N PRO A 546 31.08 1.71 18.56
CA PRO A 546 30.16 1.53 17.45
C PRO A 546 28.72 1.97 17.81
N VAL A 547 27.91 2.23 16.78
CA VAL A 547 26.48 2.53 16.94
C VAL A 547 25.69 1.24 16.71
N ASN A 548 24.84 0.88 17.67
CA ASN A 548 23.98 -0.30 17.57
C ASN A 548 22.74 0.03 16.74
N LEU A 549 22.61 -0.61 15.58
CA LEU A 549 21.45 -0.50 14.68
C LEU A 549 20.58 -1.75 14.79
N TYR A 550 19.26 -1.62 14.56
CA TYR A 550 18.35 -2.77 14.46
C TYR A 550 18.07 -3.20 13.00
N TYR A 551 18.27 -2.28 12.06
CA TYR A 551 18.06 -2.37 10.61
C TYR A 551 18.95 -1.31 9.92
N GLY A 552 19.14 -1.43 8.61
CA GLY A 552 19.71 -0.37 7.76
C GLY A 552 21.17 0.00 8.08
N ASP A 553 21.50 1.26 7.78
CA ASP A 553 22.85 1.82 7.83
C ASP A 553 22.89 3.10 8.69
N LEU A 554 23.99 3.32 9.42
CA LEU A 554 24.22 4.61 10.06
C LEU A 554 24.50 5.66 8.98
N SER A 555 23.68 6.71 8.92
CA SER A 555 23.70 7.69 7.84
C SER A 555 23.61 9.12 8.35
N VAL A 556 24.25 10.04 7.62
CA VAL A 556 24.11 11.49 7.81
C VAL A 556 23.30 12.09 6.66
N LEU A 557 22.30 12.91 6.97
CA LEU A 557 21.58 13.75 6.00
C LEU A 557 21.96 15.21 6.26
N ILE A 558 22.24 15.96 5.20
CA ILE A 558 22.36 17.41 5.25
C ILE A 558 20.96 18.04 5.21
N THR A 559 20.56 18.75 6.27
CA THR A 559 19.19 19.25 6.52
C THR A 559 19.01 20.75 6.29
N GLU A 560 20.11 21.47 6.04
CA GLU A 560 20.13 22.88 5.66
C GLU A 560 21.48 23.20 4.98
N GLY A 561 21.52 24.26 4.16
CA GLY A 561 22.76 24.84 3.63
C GLY A 561 23.39 24.06 2.47
N ALA A 562 24.67 24.31 2.21
CA ALA A 562 25.41 23.69 1.11
C ALA A 562 25.25 22.16 1.12
N GLY A 563 24.73 21.61 0.04
CA GLY A 563 24.53 20.16 -0.11
C GLY A 563 23.29 19.57 0.58
N ILE A 564 22.29 20.38 0.96
CA ILE A 564 20.98 19.94 1.48
C ILE A 564 20.38 18.75 0.69
N GLY A 565 19.78 17.80 1.41
CA GLY A 565 19.17 16.62 0.84
C GLY A 565 20.13 15.49 0.50
N GLN A 566 21.44 15.65 0.68
CA GLN A 566 22.39 14.55 0.52
C GLN A 566 22.41 13.65 1.76
N LEU A 567 21.81 12.46 1.64
CA LEU A 567 22.04 11.33 2.54
C LEU A 567 23.36 10.62 2.20
N ARG A 568 24.16 10.24 3.19
CA ARG A 568 25.37 9.41 3.04
C ARG A 568 25.55 8.43 4.19
N LYS A 569 25.94 7.19 3.89
CA LYS A 569 26.32 6.16 4.88
C LYS A 569 27.69 6.50 5.49
N VAL A 570 27.79 6.48 6.82
CA VAL A 570 28.99 6.94 7.55
C VAL A 570 29.41 6.04 8.71
N SER A 571 30.72 6.07 9.00
CA SER A 571 31.28 5.69 10.31
C SER A 571 31.65 6.95 11.11
N VAL A 572 31.52 6.90 12.43
CA VAL A 572 31.79 8.02 13.34
C VAL A 572 33.10 7.82 14.10
N ASN A 573 33.91 8.88 14.21
CA ASN A 573 35.03 8.99 15.15
C ASN A 573 34.70 10.02 16.26
N PRO A 574 34.31 9.58 17.47
CA PRO A 574 34.00 10.46 18.59
C PRO A 574 35.18 11.32 19.08
N ALA A 575 36.42 10.87 18.88
CA ALA A 575 37.59 11.61 19.38
C ALA A 575 37.90 12.88 18.57
N THR A 576 37.36 12.99 17.35
CA THR A 576 37.62 14.11 16.43
C THR A 576 36.34 14.73 15.86
N ASN A 577 35.16 14.34 16.37
CA ASN A 577 33.85 14.73 15.83
C ASN A 577 33.80 14.62 14.29
N THR A 578 34.29 13.50 13.75
CA THR A 578 34.40 13.29 12.31
C THR A 578 33.54 12.13 11.85
N PHE A 579 32.74 12.34 10.82
CA PHE A 579 32.08 11.28 10.06
C PHE A 579 32.87 11.01 8.79
N THR A 580 33.04 9.74 8.43
CA THR A 580 33.70 9.30 7.20
C THR A 580 32.71 8.48 6.39
N ILE A 581 32.57 8.77 5.09
CA ILE A 581 31.68 8.02 4.19
C ILE A 581 32.22 6.59 4.02
N THR A 582 31.36 5.58 4.17
CA THR A 582 31.75 4.16 4.17
C THR A 582 30.89 3.30 3.24
N GLY A 583 31.49 2.82 2.15
CA GLY A 583 30.81 1.93 1.20
C GLY A 583 29.70 2.61 0.39
N ASP A 584 29.80 3.93 0.21
CA ASP A 584 28.82 4.80 -0.44
C ASP A 584 29.55 5.89 -1.25
N LYS A 585 28.84 6.61 -2.11
CA LYS A 585 29.39 7.64 -3.00
C LYS A 585 29.86 8.89 -2.23
N PRO A 586 30.87 9.63 -2.73
CA PRO A 586 31.24 10.94 -2.19
C PRO A 586 30.07 11.93 -2.20
N PHE A 587 30.18 13.02 -1.44
CA PHE A 587 29.30 14.18 -1.59
C PHE A 587 29.42 14.75 -3.02
N ASP A 588 28.27 14.96 -3.68
CA ASP A 588 28.18 15.60 -5.00
C ASP A 588 28.36 17.14 -4.87
N ILE A 589 27.88 17.72 -3.76
CA ILE A 589 28.18 19.08 -3.29
C ILE A 589 28.80 18.96 -1.89
N ILE A 590 30.01 19.51 -1.69
CA ILE A 590 30.73 19.40 -0.41
C ILE A 590 30.03 20.32 0.63
N PRO A 591 29.55 19.78 1.77
CA PRO A 591 28.96 20.60 2.84
C PRO A 591 29.96 21.57 3.45
N ASP A 592 29.50 22.68 3.98
CA ASP A 592 30.36 23.73 4.54
C ASP A 592 29.77 24.33 5.83
N HIS A 593 30.33 25.44 6.32
CA HIS A 593 29.86 26.11 7.53
C HIS A 593 28.42 26.64 7.50
N THR A 594 27.76 26.66 6.34
CA THR A 594 26.31 26.94 6.22
C THR A 594 25.46 25.71 6.50
N SER A 595 26.06 24.51 6.44
CA SER A 595 25.33 23.25 6.43
C SER A 595 24.93 22.77 7.83
N ARG A 596 23.73 22.19 7.94
CA ARG A 596 23.27 21.42 9.10
C ARG A 596 23.12 19.95 8.78
N TRP A 597 23.13 19.12 9.80
CA TRP A 597 23.09 17.67 9.63
C TRP A 597 22.26 16.98 10.72
N THR A 598 21.66 15.84 10.37
CA THR A 598 21.15 14.82 11.32
C THR A 598 21.87 13.49 11.09
N LEU A 599 22.08 12.72 12.15
CA LEU A 599 22.71 11.40 12.17
C LEU A 599 21.70 10.38 12.69
N TYR A 600 21.32 9.43 11.84
CA TYR A 600 20.17 8.54 12.06
C TYR A 600 20.29 7.23 11.26
N ALA A 601 19.40 6.29 11.53
CA ALA A 601 19.14 5.13 10.69
C ALA A 601 17.95 5.46 9.77
N PRO A 602 18.15 5.62 8.45
CA PRO A 602 17.12 6.08 7.56
C PRO A 602 16.06 5.00 7.33
N LEU A 603 14.83 5.46 7.16
CA LEU A 603 13.74 4.69 6.60
C LEU A 603 13.63 5.10 5.14
N ARG A 604 14.60 4.68 4.32
CA ARG A 604 14.69 5.11 2.92
C ARG A 604 13.92 4.20 1.98
N ASN A 605 13.59 4.71 0.80
CA ASN A 605 13.08 3.95 -0.34
C ASN A 605 11.75 3.22 -0.05
N PHE A 606 11.01 3.61 0.98
CA PHE A 606 9.82 2.87 1.40
C PHE A 606 8.73 3.00 0.34
N THR A 607 8.16 1.88 -0.06
CA THR A 607 7.24 1.81 -1.20
C THR A 607 5.93 1.16 -0.77
N ILE A 608 4.86 1.94 -0.75
CA ILE A 608 3.53 1.50 -0.32
C ILE A 608 2.59 1.62 -1.53
N TYR A 609 2.23 0.49 -2.13
CA TYR A 609 1.60 0.46 -3.46
C TYR A 609 0.33 -0.41 -3.51
N GLN A 610 -0.79 0.12 -4.02
CA GLN A 610 -2.03 -0.65 -4.23
C GLN A 610 -2.57 -1.40 -2.99
N ASN A 611 -2.32 -0.89 -1.77
CA ASN A 611 -2.90 -1.46 -0.55
C ASN A 611 -4.29 -0.87 -0.29
N THR A 612 -5.17 -1.66 0.34
CA THR A 612 -6.47 -1.18 0.83
C THR A 612 -6.50 -1.24 2.35
N PHE A 613 -6.96 -0.17 2.99
CA PHE A 613 -7.19 -0.15 4.43
C PHE A 613 -8.53 0.47 4.78
N ALA A 614 -9.28 -0.23 5.63
CA ALA A 614 -10.70 -0.01 5.86
C ALA A 614 -11.03 0.07 7.36
N ASN A 615 -11.89 1.01 7.73
CA ASN A 615 -12.46 1.12 9.07
C ASN A 615 -11.40 1.26 10.19
N CYS A 616 -10.22 1.79 9.89
CA CYS A 616 -9.09 1.94 10.83
C CYS A 616 -9.13 3.27 11.58
N ALA A 617 -8.52 3.34 12.77
CA ALA A 617 -8.41 4.59 13.51
C ALA A 617 -7.39 5.55 12.87
N LYS A 618 -6.25 5.03 12.40
CA LYS A 618 -5.24 5.77 11.63
C LYS A 618 -5.20 5.22 10.19
N GLY A 619 -4.07 5.35 9.49
CA GLY A 619 -3.92 4.89 8.10
C GLY A 619 -2.45 4.58 7.78
N ILE A 620 -1.91 5.18 6.73
CA ILE A 620 -0.47 5.09 6.38
C ILE A 620 0.32 6.14 7.16
N TRP A 621 1.18 5.70 8.09
CA TRP A 621 2.00 6.54 8.95
C TRP A 621 3.48 6.45 8.53
N LEU A 622 4.04 7.54 8.00
CA LEU A 622 5.48 7.71 7.78
C LEU A 622 6.06 8.51 8.96
N TYR A 623 6.52 7.81 9.99
CA TYR A 623 6.81 8.38 11.31
C TYR A 623 8.25 8.94 11.45
N GLY A 624 8.64 9.72 10.45
CA GLY A 624 9.94 10.38 10.35
C GLY A 624 11.07 9.47 9.88
N ASN A 625 12.23 10.08 9.64
CA ASN A 625 13.40 9.46 9.00
C ASN A 625 13.15 8.95 7.57
N ALA A 626 12.04 9.38 6.96
CA ALA A 626 11.63 9.05 5.60
C ALA A 626 12.58 9.70 4.58
N TYR A 627 13.01 8.93 3.57
CA TYR A 627 13.88 9.43 2.51
C TYR A 627 13.61 8.69 1.20
N ASP A 628 13.15 9.40 0.17
CA ASP A 628 12.79 8.80 -1.14
C ASP A 628 11.60 7.82 -1.07
N ASP A 629 10.63 8.11 -0.21
CA ASP A 629 9.44 7.27 -0.03
C ASP A 629 8.40 7.51 -1.14
N TYR A 630 7.73 6.44 -1.57
CA TYR A 630 6.69 6.45 -2.60
C TYR A 630 5.43 5.76 -2.11
N VAL A 631 4.36 6.52 -1.96
CA VAL A 631 3.04 6.04 -1.49
C VAL A 631 2.04 6.25 -2.61
N ALA A 632 1.66 5.20 -3.32
CA ALA A 632 0.82 5.35 -4.51
C ALA A 632 -0.27 4.29 -4.71
N GLU A 633 -1.35 4.71 -5.36
CA GLU A 633 -2.50 3.88 -5.72
C GLU A 633 -3.20 3.17 -4.53
N ASN A 634 -2.95 3.60 -3.29
CA ASN A 634 -3.58 3.01 -2.11
C ASN A 634 -5.01 3.54 -1.92
N THR A 635 -5.87 2.72 -1.30
CA THR A 635 -7.26 3.06 -1.00
C THR A 635 -7.49 3.07 0.52
N SER A 636 -7.86 4.23 1.05
CA SER A 636 -8.21 4.48 2.45
C SER A 636 -9.72 4.67 2.57
N ILE A 637 -10.40 3.80 3.32
CA ILE A 637 -11.84 3.84 3.59
C ILE A 637 -12.07 4.00 5.09
N ASN A 638 -12.85 5.00 5.50
CA ASN A 638 -13.22 5.26 6.91
C ASN A 638 -12.02 5.28 7.87
N SER A 639 -10.90 5.82 7.38
CA SER A 639 -9.57 5.79 7.99
C SER A 639 -8.92 7.16 7.86
N ALA A 640 -7.90 7.47 8.67
CA ALA A 640 -7.33 8.83 8.72
C ALA A 640 -6.61 9.28 7.42
N GLY A 641 -6.28 8.34 6.53
CA GLY A 641 -5.59 8.59 5.27
C GLY A 641 -4.08 8.40 5.35
N ILE A 642 -3.31 9.38 4.87
CA ILE A 642 -1.85 9.27 4.71
C ILE A 642 -1.17 10.43 5.45
N TYR A 643 -0.16 10.11 6.26
CA TYR A 643 0.49 11.05 7.16
C TYR A 643 2.02 10.93 7.14
N LEU A 644 2.71 12.05 6.90
CA LEU A 644 4.15 12.19 7.08
C LEU A 644 4.46 13.03 8.33
N HIS A 645 5.12 12.43 9.32
CA HIS A 645 5.52 13.10 10.56
C HIS A 645 7.01 13.46 10.55
N CYS A 646 7.32 14.74 10.76
CA CYS A 646 8.68 15.24 10.97
C CYS A 646 8.72 16.03 12.30
N THR A 647 9.85 16.01 13.01
CA THR A 647 9.99 16.79 14.25
C THR A 647 11.45 16.93 14.67
N SER A 648 11.79 18.09 15.22
CA SER A 648 13.09 18.39 15.83
C SER A 648 12.96 18.57 17.35
N GLY A 649 13.74 17.82 18.11
CA GLY A 649 13.84 17.90 19.56
C GLY A 649 13.54 16.61 20.32
N SER A 650 14.05 16.55 21.56
CA SER A 650 13.82 15.47 22.50
C SER A 650 12.34 15.36 22.85
N THR A 651 11.75 14.21 22.56
CA THR A 651 10.56 13.75 23.28
C THR A 651 10.93 13.66 24.78
N GLY A 652 10.09 14.14 25.70
CA GLY A 652 10.44 14.32 27.12
C GLY A 652 10.76 13.04 27.92
N THR A 653 10.76 11.88 27.27
CA THR A 653 11.03 10.56 27.86
C THR A 653 12.51 10.17 27.84
N ASN A 654 13.36 10.78 27.00
CA ASN A 654 14.80 10.53 27.02
C ASN A 654 15.63 11.76 26.58
N PRO A 655 16.01 12.66 27.50
CA PRO A 655 16.82 13.85 27.20
C PRO A 655 18.28 13.54 26.80
N ALA A 656 18.68 12.27 26.73
CA ALA A 656 20.02 11.85 26.29
C ALA A 656 20.11 11.50 24.79
N VAL A 657 19.07 11.77 23.99
CA VAL A 657 19.08 11.52 22.54
C VAL A 657 18.68 12.80 21.79
N GLY A 658 19.60 13.30 20.95
CA GLY A 658 19.30 14.36 20.00
C GLY A 658 18.41 13.80 18.88
N VAL A 659 17.10 13.97 18.99
CA VAL A 659 16.12 13.51 17.99
C VAL A 659 15.87 14.63 16.98
N ASP A 660 16.16 14.36 15.71
CA ASP A 660 15.79 15.21 14.58
C ASP A 660 15.28 14.33 13.43
N LYS A 661 13.95 14.15 13.39
CA LYS A 661 13.23 13.26 12.47
C LYS A 661 12.83 13.99 11.21
N GLN A 662 13.36 13.53 10.08
CA GLN A 662 13.31 14.22 8.80
C GLN A 662 12.40 13.49 7.78
N GLY A 663 11.86 14.20 6.79
CA GLY A 663 11.04 13.65 5.71
C GLY A 663 11.40 14.22 4.35
N TYR A 664 12.28 13.54 3.61
CA TYR A 664 12.91 14.08 2.39
C TYR A 664 12.50 13.30 1.15
N PHE A 665 12.14 14.03 0.09
CA PHE A 665 11.84 13.48 -1.23
C PHE A 665 10.65 12.49 -1.31
N THR A 666 9.71 12.58 -0.37
CA THR A 666 8.48 11.76 -0.33
C THR A 666 7.50 12.14 -1.44
N ARG A 667 6.98 11.16 -2.18
CA ARG A 667 5.93 11.32 -3.20
C ARG A 667 4.69 10.50 -2.84
N ILE A 668 3.55 11.17 -2.72
CA ILE A 668 2.24 10.61 -2.40
C ILE A 668 1.32 10.83 -3.63
N ALA A 669 1.14 9.79 -4.44
CA ALA A 669 0.55 9.92 -5.78
C ALA A 669 -0.66 8.99 -6.03
N HIS A 670 -1.69 9.46 -6.72
CA HIS A 670 -2.80 8.62 -7.22
C HIS A 670 -3.58 7.82 -6.15
N ASN A 671 -3.47 8.15 -4.86
CA ASN A 671 -4.19 7.48 -3.78
C ASN A 671 -5.65 7.96 -3.71
N THR A 672 -6.53 7.10 -3.19
CA THR A 672 -7.93 7.45 -2.90
C THR A 672 -8.19 7.41 -1.39
N VAL A 673 -8.67 8.52 -0.83
CA VAL A 673 -9.07 8.65 0.59
C VAL A 673 -10.54 9.01 0.66
N ARG A 674 -11.35 8.18 1.34
CA ARG A 674 -12.80 8.37 1.44
C ARG A 674 -13.33 8.10 2.85
N GLY A 675 -14.38 8.82 3.21
CA GLY A 675 -15.01 8.71 4.53
C GLY A 675 -14.20 9.45 5.60
N LEU A 676 -14.30 9.00 6.85
CA LEU A 676 -13.63 9.60 8.01
C LEU A 676 -13.05 8.51 8.90
N SER A 677 -11.89 8.75 9.52
CA SER A 677 -11.44 7.94 10.65
C SER A 677 -12.56 7.84 11.69
N ARG A 678 -12.90 6.61 12.09
CA ARG A 678 -13.89 6.29 13.14
C ARG A 678 -13.65 6.96 14.50
N TRP A 679 -12.48 7.54 14.70
CA TRP A 679 -12.07 8.17 15.95
C TRP A 679 -11.63 9.64 15.77
N GLY A 680 -10.80 9.93 14.77
CA GLY A 680 -10.38 11.30 14.48
C GLY A 680 -11.53 12.17 13.96
N ASN A 681 -12.51 11.54 13.30
CA ASN A 681 -13.57 12.21 12.53
C ASN A 681 -13.01 13.11 11.41
N TYR A 682 -11.87 12.69 10.83
CA TYR A 682 -11.16 13.36 9.74
C TYR A 682 -10.52 12.31 8.80
N ALA A 683 -10.22 12.70 7.57
CA ALA A 683 -9.44 11.90 6.62
C ALA A 683 -8.73 12.78 5.58
N GLY A 684 -7.44 12.57 5.36
CA GLY A 684 -6.65 13.44 4.48
C GLY A 684 -5.30 12.88 4.05
N ILE A 685 -4.55 13.69 3.31
CA ILE A 685 -3.17 13.39 2.89
C ILE A 685 -2.31 14.59 3.25
N GLY A 686 -1.23 14.39 3.99
CA GLY A 686 -0.39 15.52 4.34
C GLY A 686 0.82 15.23 5.21
N LEU A 687 1.48 16.30 5.60
CA LEU A 687 2.66 16.28 6.46
C LEU A 687 2.53 17.24 7.64
N ASN A 688 3.23 16.92 8.72
CA ASN A 688 3.34 17.74 9.93
C ASN A 688 4.81 17.85 10.36
N THR A 689 5.25 19.06 10.71
CA THR A 689 6.59 19.36 11.22
C THR A 689 6.52 19.85 12.68
N GLY A 690 7.59 19.71 13.47
CA GLY A 690 7.55 20.00 14.91
C GLY A 690 8.84 20.62 15.46
N ARG A 691 8.72 21.62 16.33
CA ARG A 691 9.85 22.31 16.98
C ARG A 691 9.81 22.14 18.50
N TRP A 692 10.17 20.96 19.00
CA TRP A 692 9.92 20.54 20.39
C TRP A 692 10.98 21.04 21.38
N ASN A 693 12.26 21.12 20.99
CA ASN A 693 13.36 21.56 21.89
C ASN A 693 13.71 23.05 21.82
N SER A 694 13.37 23.75 20.74
CA SER A 694 13.93 25.06 20.40
C SER A 694 13.13 26.25 20.95
N GLY A 695 12.20 26.00 21.87
CA GLY A 695 11.20 27.00 22.31
C GLY A 695 10.37 27.52 21.13
N GLY A 696 10.10 26.65 20.13
CA GLY A 696 9.43 26.99 18.88
C GLY A 696 10.32 27.64 17.80
N SER A 697 11.61 27.86 18.05
CA SER A 697 12.53 28.50 17.09
C SER A 697 12.92 27.55 15.95
N TYR A 698 13.10 28.07 14.73
CA TYR A 698 13.58 27.28 13.59
C TYR A 698 14.95 26.65 13.88
N LEU A 699 15.11 25.37 13.52
CA LEU A 699 16.36 24.63 13.66
C LEU A 699 17.00 24.32 12.30
N SER A 700 16.25 23.68 11.42
CA SER A 700 16.65 23.15 10.11
C SER A 700 15.39 22.89 9.28
N THR A 701 15.52 22.63 7.98
CA THR A 701 14.39 22.17 7.15
C THR A 701 14.10 20.71 7.48
N GLN A 702 12.90 20.42 7.99
CA GLN A 702 12.48 19.09 8.47
C GLN A 702 11.84 18.22 7.39
N ALA A 703 11.08 18.85 6.49
CA ALA A 703 10.53 18.22 5.31
C ALA A 703 11.00 18.97 4.06
N TYR A 704 11.54 18.26 3.07
CA TYR A 704 12.10 18.87 1.87
C TYR A 704 11.78 18.07 0.61
N GLY A 705 11.24 18.73 -0.41
CA GLY A 705 10.83 18.06 -1.64
C GLY A 705 9.69 17.07 -1.38
N THR A 706 8.52 17.55 -0.98
CA THR A 706 7.33 16.68 -0.85
C THR A 706 6.40 16.83 -2.05
N GLU A 707 5.84 15.74 -2.54
CA GLU A 707 4.90 15.73 -3.67
C GLU A 707 3.58 15.07 -3.25
N ILE A 708 2.46 15.79 -3.43
CA ILE A 708 1.09 15.30 -3.21
C ILE A 708 0.34 15.47 -4.53
N ILE A 709 0.29 14.39 -5.32
CA ILE A 709 -0.02 14.43 -6.77
C ILE A 709 -1.24 13.57 -7.11
N ASP A 710 -2.21 14.13 -7.84
CA ASP A 710 -3.34 13.42 -8.47
C ASP A 710 -4.16 12.51 -7.53
N ASN A 711 -4.18 12.78 -6.23
CA ASN A 711 -4.94 12.00 -5.26
C ASN A 711 -6.44 12.40 -5.29
N VAL A 712 -7.32 11.48 -4.89
CA VAL A 712 -8.76 11.70 -4.73
C VAL A 712 -9.10 11.71 -3.24
N ILE A 713 -9.61 12.82 -2.71
CA ILE A 713 -9.96 12.96 -1.29
C ILE A 713 -11.43 13.38 -1.15
N ILE A 714 -12.22 12.52 -0.50
CA ILE A 714 -13.67 12.72 -0.27
C ILE A 714 -13.94 12.59 1.24
N GLY A 715 -14.26 13.70 1.89
CA GLY A 715 -14.55 13.71 3.34
C GLY A 715 -16.02 13.98 3.66
N ASP A 716 -16.23 14.55 4.84
CA ASP A 716 -17.47 15.25 5.21
C ASP A 716 -17.16 16.68 5.66
N ARG A 717 -17.78 17.67 5.02
CA ARG A 717 -17.65 19.09 5.35
C ARG A 717 -18.31 19.46 6.69
N ASN A 718 -19.25 18.65 7.16
CA ASN A 718 -19.97 18.84 8.41
C ASN A 718 -19.30 18.11 9.59
N ALA A 719 -18.28 17.30 9.34
CA ALA A 719 -17.56 16.58 10.38
C ALA A 719 -17.03 17.54 11.45
N ALA A 720 -17.59 17.43 12.65
CA ALA A 720 -17.04 18.10 13.82
C ALA A 720 -15.72 17.40 14.17
N THR A 721 -14.60 18.08 13.98
CA THR A 721 -13.32 17.69 14.59
C THR A 721 -13.54 17.53 16.10
N ASN A 722 -13.14 16.40 16.69
CA ASN A 722 -13.31 16.13 18.12
C ASN A 722 -12.58 17.21 18.95
N GLY A 723 -13.35 18.22 19.38
CA GLY A 723 -12.81 19.44 19.95
C GLY A 723 -12.34 19.27 21.39
N THR A 724 -11.27 19.99 21.73
CA THR A 724 -10.71 20.22 23.08
C THR A 724 -9.71 19.20 23.66
N THR A 725 -9.54 18.01 23.08
CA THR A 725 -8.41 17.13 23.43
C THR A 725 -7.80 16.58 22.15
N TYR A 726 -6.62 17.08 21.74
CA TYR A 726 -5.87 16.62 20.55
C TYR A 726 -5.49 15.15 20.76
N PRO A 727 -6.21 14.18 20.16
CA PRO A 727 -6.11 12.82 20.66
C PRO A 727 -5.14 11.99 19.80
N GLY A 728 -4.84 12.43 18.57
CA GLY A 728 -3.96 11.79 17.62
C GLY A 728 -2.81 12.65 17.13
N GLU A 729 -1.81 11.96 16.61
CA GLU A 729 -0.52 12.51 16.18
C GLU A 729 -0.62 13.29 14.86
N MET A 730 -1.62 12.96 14.04
CA MET A 730 -2.00 13.68 12.84
C MET A 730 -2.88 14.89 13.21
N GLY A 731 -2.68 16.02 12.53
CA GLY A 731 -3.53 17.19 12.73
C GLY A 731 -5.00 16.92 12.34
N PRO A 732 -5.99 17.55 13.00
CA PRO A 732 -7.41 17.27 12.80
C PRO A 732 -7.96 17.94 11.54
N TYR A 733 -7.36 17.61 10.39
CA TYR A 733 -7.66 18.19 9.09
C TYR A 733 -8.03 17.10 8.10
N SER A 734 -9.19 17.26 7.46
CA SER A 734 -9.52 16.54 6.24
C SER A 734 -9.02 17.32 5.01
N GLY A 735 -8.82 16.63 3.89
CA GLY A 735 -8.26 17.21 2.67
C GLY A 735 -6.74 17.08 2.59
N VAL A 736 -6.09 17.97 1.85
CA VAL A 736 -4.61 18.07 1.84
C VAL A 736 -4.15 18.97 2.98
N TYR A 737 -3.03 18.65 3.63
CA TYR A 737 -2.44 19.53 4.64
C TYR A 737 -0.91 19.53 4.65
N VAL A 738 -0.33 20.71 4.85
CA VAL A 738 1.09 20.93 5.14
C VAL A 738 1.10 21.82 6.36
N ILE A 739 1.49 21.29 7.52
CA ILE A 739 1.36 22.01 8.78
C ILE A 739 2.60 21.91 9.65
N SER A 740 2.79 22.90 10.50
CA SER A 740 3.72 22.92 11.61
C SER A 740 2.95 22.87 12.93
N TYR A 741 3.42 22.08 13.88
CA TYR A 741 2.79 21.86 15.18
C TYR A 741 2.61 23.16 15.96
N GLY A 742 1.58 23.24 16.81
CA GLY A 742 1.22 24.46 17.56
C GLY A 742 2.26 25.00 18.55
N PHE A 743 3.40 24.32 18.73
CA PHE A 743 4.55 24.79 19.51
C PHE A 743 5.61 25.52 18.66
N SER A 744 5.52 25.46 17.32
CA SER A 744 6.39 26.20 16.41
C SER A 744 6.04 27.70 16.44
N ASN A 745 7.05 28.56 16.66
CA ASN A 745 6.89 30.00 16.48
C ASN A 745 6.60 30.29 14.99
N PRO A 746 5.83 31.34 14.68
CA PRO A 746 5.56 31.75 13.29
C PRO A 746 6.85 31.96 12.49
N SER A 747 6.79 31.85 11.17
CA SER A 747 7.88 32.35 10.32
C SER A 747 8.24 33.79 10.70
N ASN A 748 9.53 34.07 10.70
CA ASN A 748 10.07 35.40 10.90
C ASN A 748 10.07 36.23 9.59
N GLY A 749 9.53 35.69 8.49
CA GLY A 749 9.53 36.31 7.16
C GLY A 749 10.90 36.23 6.45
N VAL A 750 11.82 35.40 6.94
CA VAL A 750 13.19 35.25 6.43
C VAL A 750 13.43 33.84 5.84
N GLY A 751 12.36 33.16 5.38
CA GLY A 751 12.48 31.87 4.68
C GLY A 751 12.79 30.67 5.58
N THR A 752 12.35 30.70 6.84
CA THR A 752 12.51 29.59 7.80
C THR A 752 11.41 28.53 7.63
N GLY A 753 11.45 27.79 6.52
CA GLY A 753 10.50 26.72 6.21
C GLY A 753 10.86 25.40 6.88
N ASP A 754 10.11 24.98 7.89
CA ASP A 754 10.16 23.63 8.46
C ASP A 754 9.81 22.60 7.40
N ALA A 755 8.76 22.86 6.60
CA ALA A 755 8.52 22.23 5.32
C ALA A 755 8.95 23.18 4.20
N THR A 756 9.74 22.69 3.23
CA THR A 756 10.22 23.47 2.08
C THR A 756 10.08 22.68 0.78
N ASP A 757 9.75 23.36 -0.33
CA ASP A 757 9.63 22.75 -1.68
C ASP A 757 8.57 21.64 -1.70
N THR A 758 7.29 22.04 -1.64
CA THR A 758 6.15 21.11 -1.65
C THR A 758 5.24 21.35 -2.85
N ILE A 759 5.05 20.32 -3.67
CA ILE A 759 4.16 20.35 -4.85
C ILE A 759 2.83 19.67 -4.48
N ILE A 760 1.73 20.41 -4.58
CA ILE A 760 0.35 19.91 -4.44
C ILE A 760 -0.32 20.06 -5.80
N TYR A 761 -0.34 18.98 -6.59
CA TYR A 761 -0.77 19.03 -8.00
C TYR A 761 -1.93 18.08 -8.31
N GLY A 762 -2.90 18.54 -9.11
CA GLY A 762 -3.89 17.69 -9.77
C GLY A 762 -4.91 16.96 -8.88
N ASN A 763 -4.84 17.16 -7.55
CA ASN A 763 -5.70 16.45 -6.59
C ASN A 763 -7.17 16.83 -6.78
N GLN A 764 -8.06 15.87 -6.51
CA GLN A 764 -9.52 16.01 -6.60
C GLN A 764 -10.13 16.01 -5.20
N LEU A 765 -10.79 17.10 -4.83
CA LEU A 765 -11.20 17.41 -3.46
C LEU A 765 -12.71 17.59 -3.37
N SER A 766 -13.42 16.74 -2.61
CA SER A 766 -14.88 16.72 -2.57
C SER A 766 -15.42 16.63 -1.13
N ASN A 767 -16.49 17.39 -0.87
CA ASN A 767 -17.20 17.39 0.43
C ASN A 767 -16.28 17.63 1.63
N LEU A 768 -15.48 18.69 1.59
CA LEU A 768 -14.52 19.04 2.64
C LEU A 768 -14.81 20.41 3.25
N LYS A 769 -14.51 20.58 4.54
CA LYS A 769 -14.52 21.92 5.15
C LYS A 769 -13.41 22.81 4.59
N PHE A 770 -12.22 22.23 4.43
CA PHE A 770 -11.05 22.84 3.84
C PHE A 770 -10.46 21.88 2.79
N GLY A 771 -10.22 22.34 1.56
CA GLY A 771 -9.59 21.51 0.54
C GLY A 771 -8.11 21.29 0.81
N ILE A 772 -7.39 22.37 1.09
CA ILE A 772 -5.96 22.43 1.40
C ILE A 772 -5.77 23.30 2.64
N ASN A 773 -4.97 22.85 3.60
CA ASN A 773 -4.57 23.61 4.79
C ASN A 773 -3.05 23.83 4.77
N LEU A 774 -2.59 25.08 4.89
CA LEU A 774 -1.17 25.42 5.02
C LEU A 774 -0.93 26.20 6.32
N SER A 775 0.23 26.03 6.94
CA SER A 775 0.59 26.73 8.18
C SER A 775 1.71 27.77 8.01
N ARG A 776 2.09 28.39 9.13
CA ARG A 776 2.90 29.63 9.19
C ARG A 776 4.41 29.42 9.15
N ALA A 777 4.87 28.19 9.18
CA ALA A 777 6.28 27.84 9.21
C ALA A 777 6.66 26.93 8.03
N ASP A 778 5.81 26.89 7.00
CA ASP A 778 6.03 26.17 5.75
C ASP A 778 6.40 27.18 4.65
N SER A 779 7.29 26.82 3.71
CA SER A 779 7.75 27.69 2.64
C SER A 779 7.83 27.01 1.28
N GLY A 780 7.59 27.73 0.18
CA GLY A 780 7.81 27.18 -1.16
C GLY A 780 6.78 26.11 -1.53
N ASN A 781 5.49 26.44 -1.38
CA ASN A 781 4.40 25.54 -1.75
C ASN A 781 3.87 25.89 -3.15
N LEU A 782 3.79 24.92 -4.05
CA LEU A 782 3.14 25.06 -5.35
C LEU A 782 1.82 24.29 -5.38
N LEU A 783 0.70 25.02 -5.41
CA LEU A 783 -0.65 24.46 -5.52
C LEU A 783 -1.12 24.64 -6.97
N SER A 784 -1.15 23.57 -7.77
CA SER A 784 -1.46 23.68 -9.19
C SER A 784 -2.44 22.65 -9.74
N THR A 785 -3.38 23.08 -10.60
CA THR A 785 -4.34 22.21 -11.32
C THR A 785 -5.25 21.35 -10.40
N ASN A 786 -5.32 21.67 -9.10
CA ASN A 786 -6.21 20.95 -8.18
C ASN A 786 -7.68 21.30 -8.50
N ARG A 787 -8.56 20.29 -8.40
CA ARG A 787 -9.99 20.40 -8.70
C ARG A 787 -10.79 20.22 -7.42
N TYR A 788 -11.78 21.08 -7.21
CA TYR A 788 -12.67 21.00 -6.06
C TYR A 788 -14.13 21.24 -6.45
N ASP A 789 -15.06 20.59 -5.76
CA ASP A 789 -16.49 20.76 -6.01
C ASP A 789 -17.12 21.86 -5.14
N SER A 790 -18.42 22.09 -5.34
CA SER A 790 -19.23 23.05 -4.56
C SER A 790 -19.54 22.59 -3.14
N LEU A 791 -19.14 21.38 -2.74
CA LEU A 791 -19.25 20.88 -1.38
C LEU A 791 -17.97 21.18 -0.57
N VAL A 792 -16.88 21.57 -1.21
CA VAL A 792 -15.70 22.14 -0.54
C VAL A 792 -15.98 23.58 -0.09
N THR A 793 -16.17 23.78 1.22
CA THR A 793 -16.56 25.08 1.81
C THR A 793 -15.49 26.16 1.61
N THR A 794 -14.22 25.80 1.66
CA THR A 794 -13.09 26.71 1.43
C THR A 794 -11.96 25.92 0.77
N PHE A 795 -11.53 26.32 -0.43
CA PHE A 795 -10.47 25.59 -1.15
C PHE A 795 -9.15 25.61 -0.39
N LEU A 796 -8.69 26.79 0.03
CA LEU A 796 -7.40 26.98 0.71
C LEU A 796 -7.60 27.72 2.04
N ASN A 797 -7.05 27.16 3.11
CA ASN A 797 -7.04 27.71 4.45
C ASN A 797 -5.58 27.97 4.89
N GLU A 798 -5.22 29.25 4.99
CA GLU A 798 -3.93 29.72 5.48
C GLU A 798 -4.15 30.50 6.78
N ALA A 799 -3.52 30.10 7.87
CA ALA A 799 -3.80 30.67 9.19
C ALA A 799 -3.20 32.09 9.38
N ASN A 800 -3.84 33.12 8.82
CA ASN A 800 -3.57 34.57 9.01
C ASN A 800 -2.18 35.10 8.53
N PRO A 801 -1.08 35.27 9.30
CA PRO A 801 0.25 35.27 8.68
C PRO A 801 0.44 33.94 7.96
N GLN A 802 0.70 34.03 6.67
CA GLN A 802 0.56 32.94 5.71
C GLN A 802 1.81 32.06 5.67
N SER A 803 1.73 30.91 5.01
CA SER A 803 2.91 30.19 4.52
C SER A 803 3.73 31.08 3.57
N ASP A 804 5.05 31.08 3.69
CA ASP A 804 5.92 31.93 2.87
C ASP A 804 6.10 31.36 1.46
N ASN A 805 6.20 32.20 0.42
CA ASN A 805 6.41 31.75 -0.96
C ASN A 805 5.41 30.63 -1.37
N THR A 806 4.11 30.86 -1.19
CA THR A 806 3.06 29.97 -1.71
C THR A 806 2.53 30.46 -3.04
N MET A 807 2.50 29.58 -4.03
CA MET A 807 2.07 29.85 -5.39
C MET A 807 0.82 29.04 -5.76
N GLN A 808 -0.16 29.68 -6.39
CA GLN A 808 -1.40 29.04 -6.84
C GLN A 808 -1.56 29.22 -8.36
N LEU A 809 -1.63 28.12 -9.12
CA LEU A 809 -1.77 28.14 -10.58
C LEU A 809 -2.92 27.22 -11.04
N ASN A 810 -3.87 27.73 -11.83
CA ASN A 810 -4.89 26.91 -12.51
C ASN A 810 -5.73 25.96 -11.62
N ASN A 811 -5.86 26.24 -10.32
CA ASN A 811 -6.80 25.50 -9.46
C ASN A 811 -8.23 25.92 -9.80
N THR A 812 -9.16 24.97 -9.95
CA THR A 812 -10.50 25.23 -10.49
C THR A 812 -11.62 24.61 -9.65
N SER A 813 -12.63 25.42 -9.34
CA SER A 813 -13.93 24.90 -8.92
C SER A 813 -14.67 24.29 -10.11
N GLY A 814 -15.32 23.15 -9.91
CA GLY A 814 -16.15 22.53 -10.94
C GLY A 814 -16.81 21.26 -10.46
N THR A 815 -17.73 20.73 -11.26
CA THR A 815 -18.31 19.41 -10.98
C THR A 815 -17.22 18.35 -11.12
N ILE A 816 -16.65 17.91 -10.00
CA ILE A 816 -15.96 16.62 -9.94
C ILE A 816 -17.03 15.59 -10.28
N ALA A 817 -16.90 14.93 -11.42
CA ALA A 817 -17.75 13.80 -11.74
C ALA A 817 -17.56 12.78 -10.62
N ALA A 818 -18.60 12.55 -9.81
CA ALA A 818 -18.54 11.73 -8.60
C ALA A 818 -17.70 10.48 -8.89
N THR A 819 -16.52 10.42 -8.26
CA THR A 819 -15.53 9.38 -8.54
C THR A 819 -16.17 8.03 -8.28
N ALA A 820 -15.82 7.03 -9.11
CA ALA A 820 -16.58 5.78 -9.17
C ALA A 820 -16.87 5.21 -7.77
N PRO A 821 -18.08 4.68 -7.51
CA PRO A 821 -18.26 3.79 -6.36
C PRO A 821 -17.18 2.71 -6.48
N ILE A 822 -16.41 2.53 -5.41
CA ILE A 822 -15.35 1.51 -5.39
C ILE A 822 -16.05 0.19 -5.09
N PHE A 823 -15.69 -0.81 -5.88
CA PHE A 823 -16.18 -2.17 -5.75
C PHE A 823 -15.55 -2.81 -4.51
N GLN A 824 -16.36 -3.47 -3.70
CA GLN A 824 -15.88 -4.23 -2.55
C GLN A 824 -16.02 -5.72 -2.84
N GLU A 825 -14.89 -6.42 -2.91
CA GLU A 825 -14.87 -7.87 -2.90
C GLU A 825 -14.96 -8.35 -1.44
N ASP A 826 -15.93 -9.21 -1.16
CA ASP A 826 -16.11 -9.88 0.12
C ASP A 826 -15.99 -11.39 -0.14
N PHE A 827 -14.78 -11.92 0.04
CA PHE A 827 -14.42 -13.27 -0.41
C PHE A 827 -14.85 -14.33 0.59
N ASN A 828 -15.97 -15.02 0.31
CA ASN A 828 -16.29 -16.28 0.96
C ASN A 828 -16.89 -17.33 0.01
N ASN A 829 -16.07 -18.34 -0.32
CA ASN A 829 -16.32 -19.61 -1.02
C ASN A 829 -15.85 -19.79 -2.49
N ASN A 830 -14.69 -20.47 -2.60
CA ASN A 830 -14.31 -21.54 -3.53
C ASN A 830 -14.67 -21.50 -5.05
N THR A 831 -13.61 -21.58 -5.87
CA THR A 831 -13.50 -22.10 -7.26
C THR A 831 -13.78 -21.20 -8.49
N SER A 832 -13.11 -21.57 -9.58
CA SER A 832 -12.54 -20.77 -10.69
C SER A 832 -13.42 -20.32 -11.89
N ALA A 833 -13.05 -19.15 -12.45
CA ALA A 833 -12.91 -18.79 -13.89
C ALA A 833 -14.04 -18.16 -14.78
N THR A 834 -13.82 -16.89 -15.18
CA THR A 834 -13.93 -16.29 -16.55
C THR A 834 -15.27 -16.03 -17.30
N GLY A 835 -15.49 -14.74 -17.67
CA GLY A 835 -15.70 -14.34 -19.08
C GLY A 835 -16.97 -13.54 -19.48
N GLY A 836 -16.79 -12.27 -19.90
CA GLY A 836 -17.85 -11.45 -20.54
C GLY A 836 -17.33 -10.10 -21.10
N SER A 837 -18.02 -9.48 -22.07
CA SER A 837 -17.59 -8.24 -22.76
C SER A 837 -18.61 -7.10 -22.65
N MET A 838 -18.12 -5.85 -22.53
CA MET A 838 -18.94 -4.64 -22.33
C MET A 838 -18.96 -3.74 -23.58
N LEU A 839 -20.10 -3.09 -23.85
CA LEU A 839 -20.29 -2.09 -24.91
C LEU A 839 -21.05 -0.87 -24.36
N LEU A 840 -20.40 0.30 -24.33
CA LEU A 840 -21.02 1.59 -24.00
C LEU A 840 -21.29 2.35 -25.31
N ASN A 841 -22.54 2.78 -25.55
CA ASN A 841 -22.95 3.44 -26.79
C ASN A 841 -23.56 4.83 -26.55
N PRO A 842 -22.72 5.89 -26.48
CA PRO A 842 -23.17 7.27 -26.56
C PRO A 842 -23.31 7.69 -28.03
N ASN A 843 -24.52 7.52 -28.56
CA ASN A 843 -24.98 7.97 -29.88
C ASN A 843 -24.46 7.24 -31.13
N ASN A 844 -25.43 6.86 -31.97
CA ASN A 844 -25.23 6.15 -33.23
C ASN A 844 -24.61 7.05 -34.33
N LYS A 845 -23.28 7.13 -34.41
CA LYS A 845 -22.55 7.44 -35.67
C LYS A 845 -21.04 7.10 -35.75
N ALA A 846 -20.51 6.24 -34.88
CA ALA A 846 -19.28 5.49 -35.14
C ALA A 846 -19.25 4.23 -34.26
N PRO A 847 -18.88 3.04 -34.79
CA PRO A 847 -18.72 1.86 -33.95
C PRO A 847 -17.40 1.97 -33.17
N LEU A 848 -17.47 2.27 -31.86
CA LEU A 848 -16.34 2.06 -30.97
C LEU A 848 -16.19 0.55 -30.72
N VAL A 849 -15.43 -0.13 -31.58
CA VAL A 849 -15.14 -1.56 -31.45
C VAL A 849 -14.07 -1.77 -30.39
N THR A 850 -14.47 -1.78 -29.12
CA THR A 850 -13.64 -2.30 -28.02
C THR A 850 -13.77 -3.82 -27.96
N THR A 851 -13.13 -4.52 -28.89
CA THR A 851 -12.89 -5.96 -28.71
C THR A 851 -11.86 -6.14 -27.61
N ILE A 852 -12.27 -6.61 -26.43
CA ILE A 852 -11.36 -7.03 -25.36
C ILE A 852 -10.70 -8.34 -25.80
N ASN A 853 -9.64 -8.23 -26.59
CA ASN A 853 -8.90 -9.38 -27.15
C ASN A 853 -7.81 -9.94 -26.23
N SER A 854 -7.56 -9.30 -25.07
CA SER A 854 -6.68 -9.80 -24.02
C SER A 854 -7.54 -10.35 -22.87
N SER A 855 -7.65 -11.67 -22.81
CA SER A 855 -8.42 -12.42 -21.79
C SER A 855 -8.12 -11.94 -20.36
N PRO A 856 -9.01 -11.16 -19.71
CA PRO A 856 -8.90 -10.92 -18.28
C PRO A 856 -9.45 -12.16 -17.58
N THR A 857 -8.64 -12.81 -16.75
CA THR A 857 -9.12 -13.82 -15.80
C THR A 857 -9.94 -13.13 -14.70
N MET A 858 -11.15 -12.70 -15.05
CA MET A 858 -12.10 -12.18 -14.07
C MET A 858 -12.53 -13.32 -13.16
N GLY A 859 -12.33 -13.13 -11.85
CA GLY A 859 -13.03 -13.86 -10.81
C GLY A 859 -14.52 -13.55 -10.82
N ALA A 860 -15.29 -14.23 -9.96
CA ALA A 860 -16.73 -14.01 -9.86
C ALA A 860 -17.01 -12.67 -9.16
N GLY A 861 -17.95 -11.87 -9.69
CA GLY A 861 -18.38 -10.60 -9.09
C GLY A 861 -17.98 -9.34 -9.86
N THR A 862 -18.43 -9.19 -11.11
CA THR A 862 -18.25 -7.93 -11.85
C THR A 862 -19.35 -6.93 -11.52
N PHE A 863 -18.99 -5.69 -11.16
CA PHE A 863 -19.93 -4.59 -10.98
C PHE A 863 -19.77 -3.54 -12.10
N LEU A 864 -20.73 -2.62 -12.23
CA LEU A 864 -20.80 -1.62 -13.30
C LEU A 864 -21.09 -0.22 -12.77
N LYS A 865 -20.36 0.78 -13.28
CA LYS A 865 -20.72 2.19 -13.20
C LYS A 865 -21.27 2.65 -14.55
N ALA A 866 -22.43 3.28 -14.55
CA ALA A 866 -22.92 4.04 -15.69
C ALA A 866 -23.19 5.49 -15.29
N ALA A 867 -22.72 6.43 -16.11
CA ALA A 867 -23.05 7.84 -16.01
C ALA A 867 -23.45 8.32 -17.40
N ILE A 868 -24.64 8.92 -17.52
CA ILE A 868 -25.09 9.59 -18.75
C ILE A 868 -25.37 11.04 -18.39
N THR A 869 -24.67 11.95 -19.07
CA THR A 869 -24.99 13.37 -19.08
C THR A 869 -25.68 13.75 -20.39
N SER A 870 -26.67 14.65 -20.29
CA SER A 870 -27.41 15.28 -21.38
C SER A 870 -28.55 14.50 -22.04
N SER A 871 -29.42 15.28 -22.70
CA SER A 871 -30.80 14.96 -23.01
C SER A 871 -31.03 14.70 -24.51
N THR A 872 -31.45 13.49 -24.87
CA THR A 872 -32.69 13.19 -25.62
C THR A 872 -32.74 11.72 -26.09
N ALA A 873 -33.95 11.16 -26.06
CA ALA A 873 -34.40 9.93 -26.76
C ALA A 873 -33.57 8.63 -26.62
N ALA A 874 -34.08 7.74 -25.75
CA ALA A 874 -33.88 6.28 -25.76
C ALA A 874 -32.43 5.75 -25.69
N GLN A 875 -31.89 5.62 -24.47
CA GLN A 875 -30.62 4.93 -24.23
C GLN A 875 -30.76 3.89 -23.10
N ASN A 876 -30.26 2.67 -23.36
CA ASN A 876 -30.06 1.66 -22.33
C ASN A 876 -28.82 2.04 -21.51
N ILE A 877 -28.88 1.86 -20.20
CA ILE A 877 -27.82 2.32 -19.27
C ILE A 877 -26.65 1.31 -19.26
N ALA A 878 -26.97 0.01 -19.34
CA ALA A 878 -26.00 -1.06 -19.57
C ALA A 878 -26.67 -2.24 -20.31
N GLN A 879 -25.90 -2.95 -21.14
CA GLN A 879 -26.28 -4.25 -21.70
C GLN A 879 -25.22 -5.29 -21.36
N PHE A 880 -25.65 -6.48 -20.97
CA PHE A 880 -24.81 -7.60 -20.56
C PHE A 880 -25.07 -8.78 -21.49
N THR A 881 -24.00 -9.40 -22.01
CA THR A 881 -24.09 -10.59 -22.86
C THR A 881 -23.19 -11.70 -22.28
N PRO A 882 -23.74 -12.76 -21.67
CA PRO A 882 -22.95 -13.87 -21.15
C PRO A 882 -22.25 -14.62 -22.30
N ALA A 883 -20.94 -14.86 -22.16
CA ALA A 883 -20.12 -15.44 -23.23
C ALA A 883 -19.92 -16.97 -23.15
N SER A 884 -20.15 -17.60 -21.99
CA SER A 884 -20.01 -19.06 -21.83
C SER A 884 -20.79 -19.62 -20.62
N LEU A 885 -20.85 -20.95 -20.52
CA LEU A 885 -21.71 -21.75 -19.62
C LEU A 885 -21.13 -22.00 -18.21
N VAL A 886 -20.35 -21.07 -17.64
CA VAL A 886 -19.72 -21.31 -16.32
C VAL A 886 -20.73 -21.21 -15.16
N ALA A 887 -20.46 -21.93 -14.07
CA ALA A 887 -21.36 -22.12 -12.92
C ALA A 887 -21.79 -20.85 -12.16
N ASN A 888 -21.17 -19.70 -12.45
CA ASN A 888 -21.47 -18.39 -11.87
C ASN A 888 -21.96 -17.38 -12.93
N SER A 889 -22.59 -17.87 -14.00
CA SER A 889 -23.13 -17.05 -15.10
C SER A 889 -24.66 -17.09 -15.15
N TRP A 890 -25.28 -16.03 -15.69
CA TRP A 890 -26.71 -16.00 -16.02
C TRP A 890 -27.15 -17.13 -16.98
N ALA A 891 -26.23 -17.71 -17.74
CA ALA A 891 -26.51 -18.87 -18.59
C ALA A 891 -26.72 -20.15 -17.76
N ALA A 892 -26.11 -20.28 -16.58
CA ALA A 892 -26.34 -21.40 -15.66
C ALA A 892 -27.69 -21.31 -14.91
N MET A 893 -28.29 -20.11 -14.84
CA MET A 893 -29.58 -19.92 -14.17
C MET A 893 -30.75 -20.59 -14.90
N ALA A 894 -30.64 -20.87 -16.21
CA ALA A 894 -31.71 -21.52 -16.99
C ALA A 894 -31.25 -22.79 -17.72
N GLN A 895 -31.85 -23.93 -17.37
CA GLN A 895 -31.72 -25.17 -18.11
C GLN A 895 -33.05 -25.57 -18.74
N GLY A 896 -33.11 -25.57 -20.08
CA GLY A 896 -34.20 -26.16 -20.84
C GLY A 896 -33.95 -27.64 -21.09
N THR A 897 -34.86 -28.51 -20.63
CA THR A 897 -34.94 -29.91 -21.08
C THR A 897 -36.14 -30.08 -21.99
N ALA A 898 -36.02 -30.90 -23.04
CA ALA A 898 -36.97 -30.86 -24.16
C ALA A 898 -38.42 -31.21 -23.75
N ASN A 899 -39.37 -30.49 -24.36
CA ASN A 899 -40.83 -30.68 -24.36
C ASN A 899 -41.59 -30.33 -23.05
N GLY A 900 -42.30 -29.18 -23.07
CA GLY A 900 -43.44 -28.92 -22.17
C GLY A 900 -43.32 -27.65 -21.32
N TRP A 901 -44.33 -27.44 -20.47
CA TRP A 901 -44.39 -26.36 -19.46
C TRP A 901 -43.62 -26.68 -18.17
N SER A 902 -43.25 -27.95 -17.97
CA SER A 902 -42.71 -28.50 -16.71
C SER A 902 -41.19 -28.63 -16.66
N ASN A 903 -40.49 -28.24 -17.73
CA ASN A 903 -39.11 -28.68 -18.00
C ASN A 903 -38.09 -27.53 -18.12
N VAL A 904 -38.45 -26.35 -17.61
CA VAL A 904 -37.58 -25.17 -17.54
C VAL A 904 -37.23 -24.91 -16.07
N ASN A 905 -35.96 -25.07 -15.71
CA ASN A 905 -35.45 -24.66 -14.40
C ASN A 905 -34.91 -23.24 -14.48
N ILE A 906 -35.48 -22.29 -13.73
CA ILE A 906 -34.91 -20.95 -13.50
C ILE A 906 -34.60 -20.76 -12.00
N ASN A 907 -33.31 -20.70 -11.65
CA ASN A 907 -32.85 -20.56 -10.26
C ASN A 907 -31.78 -19.48 -10.13
N GLY A 908 -31.79 -18.70 -9.04
CA GLY A 908 -30.76 -17.71 -8.72
C GLY A 908 -31.29 -16.53 -7.91
N GLY A 909 -30.46 -15.51 -7.76
CA GLY A 909 -30.81 -14.25 -7.11
C GLY A 909 -30.00 -13.07 -7.63
N LEU A 910 -30.47 -11.88 -7.32
CA LEU A 910 -29.78 -10.61 -7.55
C LEU A 910 -30.26 -9.61 -6.50
N ASP A 911 -29.39 -8.70 -6.08
CA ASP A 911 -29.81 -7.50 -5.38
C ASP A 911 -29.27 -6.23 -6.04
N LEU A 912 -29.84 -5.09 -5.64
CA LEU A 912 -29.41 -3.76 -6.03
C LEU A 912 -29.71 -2.75 -4.92
N PHE A 913 -28.89 -1.71 -4.85
CA PHE A 913 -29.08 -0.57 -3.96
C PHE A 913 -29.45 0.64 -4.79
N VAL A 914 -30.56 1.29 -4.44
CA VAL A 914 -31.11 2.43 -5.19
C VAL A 914 -31.59 3.55 -4.28
N ARG A 915 -31.46 4.78 -4.76
CA ARG A 915 -32.04 5.98 -4.17
C ARG A 915 -33.01 6.61 -5.17
N PRO A 916 -34.34 6.47 -5.01
CA PRO A 916 -35.29 7.22 -5.83
C PRO A 916 -35.17 8.72 -5.52
N ASN A 917 -34.89 9.53 -6.51
CA ASN A 917 -34.70 10.98 -6.39
C ASN A 917 -36.01 11.76 -6.55
N SER A 918 -36.97 11.25 -7.34
CA SER A 918 -38.26 11.91 -7.58
C SER A 918 -39.38 10.89 -7.86
N VAL A 919 -40.64 11.36 -7.92
CA VAL A 919 -41.80 10.50 -8.26
C VAL A 919 -41.91 10.36 -9.78
N PRO A 920 -41.72 9.15 -10.36
CA PRO A 920 -41.84 8.99 -11.80
C PRO A 920 -43.31 8.96 -12.23
N SER A 921 -43.65 9.74 -13.26
CA SER A 921 -44.97 9.70 -13.89
C SER A 921 -45.05 8.58 -14.94
N GLY A 922 -46.00 7.65 -14.76
CA GLY A 922 -46.27 6.53 -15.66
C GLY A 922 -45.54 5.22 -15.32
N ASP A 923 -45.81 4.17 -16.11
CA ASP A 923 -45.23 2.83 -15.94
C ASP A 923 -43.77 2.79 -16.43
N GLN A 924 -42.83 3.03 -15.52
CA GLN A 924 -41.41 3.08 -15.86
C GLN A 924 -40.68 1.80 -15.44
N SER A 925 -40.04 1.12 -16.39
CA SER A 925 -39.05 0.06 -16.07
C SER A 925 -37.88 0.69 -15.31
N TRP A 926 -37.49 0.13 -14.17
CA TRP A 926 -36.25 0.50 -13.47
C TRP A 926 -35.17 -0.54 -13.76
N PHE A 927 -35.51 -1.82 -13.57
CA PHE A 927 -34.61 -2.93 -13.84
C PHE A 927 -35.34 -4.06 -14.58
N ARG A 928 -34.62 -4.82 -15.41
CA ARG A 928 -35.14 -5.98 -16.13
C ARG A 928 -34.29 -7.21 -15.85
N PRO A 929 -34.54 -7.90 -14.73
CA PRO A 929 -33.81 -9.11 -14.39
C PRO A 929 -33.97 -10.24 -15.42
N VAL A 930 -34.92 -10.16 -16.36
CA VAL A 930 -34.98 -11.00 -17.58
C VAL A 930 -35.54 -10.16 -18.74
N ASP A 931 -34.86 -10.10 -19.89
CA ASP A 931 -35.36 -9.44 -21.12
C ASP A 931 -34.78 -10.12 -22.38
N VAL A 932 -35.50 -11.10 -22.94
CA VAL A 932 -35.05 -11.83 -24.15
C VAL A 932 -35.40 -11.02 -25.40
N ASP A 933 -34.47 -10.16 -25.83
CA ASP A 933 -34.70 -9.11 -26.84
C ASP A 933 -34.52 -9.60 -28.29
N ASN A 934 -35.60 -10.11 -28.92
CA ASN A 934 -35.73 -10.14 -30.38
C ASN A 934 -36.83 -9.17 -30.84
N ARG A 935 -36.41 -7.98 -31.30
CA ARG A 935 -37.23 -6.74 -31.33
C ARG A 935 -38.46 -6.73 -32.24
N SER A 936 -38.68 -7.78 -33.03
CA SER A 936 -39.86 -7.95 -33.88
C SER A 936 -40.85 -9.01 -33.41
N SER A 937 -40.54 -9.80 -32.37
CA SER A 937 -41.41 -10.87 -31.84
C SER A 937 -41.57 -10.87 -30.32
N GLY A 938 -40.63 -10.25 -29.59
CA GLY A 938 -40.62 -10.17 -28.13
C GLY A 938 -40.20 -11.48 -27.44
N GLY A 939 -39.90 -11.38 -26.15
CA GLY A 939 -39.59 -12.51 -25.27
C GLY A 939 -40.18 -12.34 -23.87
N LEU A 940 -39.93 -13.33 -23.00
CA LEU A 940 -40.26 -13.25 -21.57
C LEU A 940 -39.53 -12.05 -20.97
N ARG A 941 -40.28 -11.19 -20.29
CA ARG A 941 -39.72 -10.10 -19.49
C ARG A 941 -40.15 -10.23 -18.05
N ILE A 942 -39.18 -10.24 -17.15
CA ILE A 942 -39.37 -9.95 -15.74
C ILE A 942 -38.89 -8.51 -15.53
N ILE A 943 -39.76 -7.64 -15.02
CA ILE A 943 -39.49 -6.20 -14.89
C ILE A 943 -39.75 -5.77 -13.45
N LEU A 944 -38.82 -5.00 -12.88
CA LEU A 944 -39.07 -4.15 -11.72
C LEU A 944 -39.52 -2.78 -12.26
N THR A 945 -40.79 -2.42 -12.05
CA THR A 945 -41.34 -1.12 -12.47
C THR A 945 -41.63 -0.23 -11.29
N GLY A 946 -41.32 1.06 -11.40
CA GLY A 946 -41.76 2.10 -10.46
C GLY A 946 -42.93 2.88 -11.04
N ALA A 947 -44.16 2.41 -10.79
CA ALA A 947 -45.38 3.13 -11.15
C ALA A 947 -45.84 3.96 -9.94
N GLY A 948 -45.65 5.29 -9.97
CA GLY A 948 -46.05 6.17 -8.86
C GLY A 948 -45.38 5.82 -7.52
N ASN A 949 -44.05 5.72 -7.50
CA ASN A 949 -43.21 5.20 -6.41
C ASN A 949 -43.43 3.74 -6.00
N SER A 950 -44.41 3.04 -6.58
CA SER A 950 -44.70 1.65 -6.28
C SER A 950 -43.77 0.72 -7.06
N LEU A 951 -42.80 0.11 -6.38
CA LEU A 951 -41.97 -0.96 -6.90
C LEU A 951 -42.82 -2.22 -7.09
N GLN A 952 -43.00 -2.64 -8.33
CA GLN A 952 -43.81 -3.81 -8.71
C GLN A 952 -42.96 -4.82 -9.48
N LEU A 953 -43.26 -6.10 -9.30
CA LEU A 953 -42.74 -7.18 -10.12
C LEU A 953 -43.75 -7.47 -11.25
N GLN A 954 -43.28 -7.45 -12.50
CA GLN A 954 -44.12 -7.68 -13.68
C GLN A 954 -43.61 -8.85 -14.53
N LEU A 955 -44.53 -9.71 -14.99
CA LEU A 955 -44.30 -10.63 -16.12
C LEU A 955 -44.94 -10.07 -17.38
N VAL A 956 -44.21 -10.01 -18.49
CA VAL A 956 -44.78 -9.57 -19.79
C VAL A 956 -44.55 -10.61 -20.87
N ALA A 957 -45.64 -11.04 -21.50
CA ALA A 957 -45.62 -12.06 -22.55
C ALA A 957 -45.22 -11.47 -23.92
N PRO A 958 -44.44 -12.19 -24.75
CA PRO A 958 -44.27 -11.90 -26.17
C PRO A 958 -45.59 -11.95 -26.96
N THR A 959 -45.54 -11.52 -28.22
CA THR A 959 -46.71 -11.57 -29.11
C THR A 959 -46.70 -12.85 -29.93
N GLY A 960 -47.72 -13.70 -29.78
CA GLY A 960 -47.94 -14.85 -30.66
C GLY A 960 -47.28 -16.16 -30.23
N VAL A 961 -46.79 -16.26 -29.00
CA VAL A 961 -46.25 -17.50 -28.41
C VAL A 961 -46.85 -17.67 -27.01
N ASN A 962 -47.29 -18.88 -26.66
CA ASN A 962 -47.71 -19.20 -25.29
C ASN A 962 -46.48 -19.14 -24.39
N ALA A 963 -46.46 -18.20 -23.45
CA ALA A 963 -45.21 -17.71 -22.88
C ALA A 963 -44.99 -18.17 -21.43
N PHE A 964 -45.90 -17.76 -20.55
CA PHE A 964 -45.96 -18.19 -19.17
C PHE A 964 -47.41 -18.58 -18.80
N SER A 965 -47.55 -19.37 -17.75
CA SER A 965 -48.84 -19.74 -17.17
C SER A 965 -48.82 -19.52 -15.66
N THR A 966 -49.78 -18.76 -15.13
CA THR A 966 -50.01 -18.59 -13.68
C THR A 966 -51.42 -19.04 -13.38
N ASP A 967 -51.62 -19.73 -12.24
CA ASP A 967 -52.93 -20.19 -11.75
C ASP A 967 -53.76 -21.00 -12.77
N GLY A 968 -53.07 -21.73 -13.66
CA GLY A 968 -53.69 -22.53 -14.73
C GLY A 968 -54.11 -21.72 -15.96
N VAL A 969 -53.98 -20.39 -15.95
CA VAL A 969 -54.25 -19.51 -17.09
C VAL A 969 -52.97 -19.32 -17.92
N THR A 970 -53.06 -19.56 -19.22
CA THR A 970 -51.95 -19.44 -20.17
C THR A 970 -51.99 -18.09 -20.90
N TYR A 971 -50.86 -17.37 -20.94
CA TYR A 971 -50.78 -15.99 -21.43
C TYR A 971 -49.95 -15.87 -22.73
N ASN A 972 -50.54 -15.23 -23.75
CA ASN A 972 -50.08 -15.32 -25.16
C ASN A 972 -49.88 -13.97 -25.88
N LEU A 973 -50.29 -12.85 -25.28
CA LEU A 973 -50.36 -11.53 -25.92
C LEU A 973 -50.18 -10.38 -24.92
N ASN A 974 -48.98 -9.78 -24.84
CA ASN A 974 -48.69 -8.51 -24.13
C ASN A 974 -49.29 -8.35 -22.72
N THR A 975 -49.63 -9.46 -22.06
CA THR A 975 -50.33 -9.42 -20.78
C THR A 975 -49.32 -9.16 -19.69
N VAL A 976 -49.58 -8.12 -18.90
CA VAL A 976 -48.77 -7.77 -17.74
C VAL A 976 -49.43 -8.38 -16.51
N VAL A 977 -48.78 -9.34 -15.87
CA VAL A 977 -49.16 -9.79 -14.52
C VAL A 977 -48.32 -8.99 -13.54
N THR A 978 -48.96 -8.11 -12.76
CA THR A 978 -48.32 -7.24 -11.76
C THR A 978 -48.61 -7.72 -10.35
N THR A 979 -47.61 -7.64 -9.48
CA THR A 979 -47.85 -7.74 -8.03
C THR A 979 -48.40 -6.42 -7.48
N PRO A 980 -48.99 -6.41 -6.26
CA PRO A 980 -49.12 -5.19 -5.48
C PRO A 980 -47.76 -4.48 -5.41
N GLY A 981 -47.78 -3.15 -5.49
CA GLY A 981 -46.56 -2.36 -5.50
C GLY A 981 -46.16 -1.86 -4.11
N TYR A 982 -44.86 -1.76 -3.87
CA TYR A 982 -44.29 -1.27 -2.61
C TYR A 982 -43.80 0.17 -2.77
N VAL A 983 -44.36 1.10 -1.99
CA VAL A 983 -44.06 2.53 -2.12
C VAL A 983 -42.69 2.87 -1.53
N LEU A 984 -41.78 3.37 -2.35
CA LEU A 984 -40.47 3.89 -1.94
C LEU A 984 -40.52 5.38 -1.61
N THR A 985 -39.76 5.79 -0.59
CA THR A 985 -39.62 7.17 -0.14
C THR A 985 -38.48 7.87 -0.90
N PRO A 986 -38.72 9.00 -1.59
CA PRO A 986 -37.65 9.74 -2.26
C PRO A 986 -36.53 10.18 -1.31
N GLY A 987 -35.28 10.09 -1.77
CA GLY A 987 -34.07 10.43 -1.03
C GLY A 987 -33.55 9.34 -0.07
N ALA A 988 -34.35 8.33 0.28
CA ALA A 988 -33.90 7.20 1.09
C ALA A 988 -33.20 6.15 0.22
N VAL A 989 -32.14 5.52 0.72
CA VAL A 989 -31.50 4.38 0.03
C VAL A 989 -32.24 3.10 0.40
N TYR A 990 -32.56 2.30 -0.61
CA TYR A 990 -33.18 0.99 -0.49
C TYR A 990 -32.26 -0.09 -1.02
N HIS A 991 -32.04 -1.09 -0.18
CA HIS A 991 -31.58 -2.39 -0.64
C HIS A 991 -32.80 -3.14 -1.21
N ILE A 992 -32.72 -3.64 -2.44
CA ILE A 992 -33.78 -4.41 -3.11
C ILE A 992 -33.19 -5.77 -3.51
N GLY A 993 -33.80 -6.85 -3.04
CA GLY A 993 -33.41 -8.22 -3.35
C GLY A 993 -34.45 -8.92 -4.24
N PHE A 994 -34.00 -9.75 -5.17
CA PHE A 994 -34.83 -10.46 -6.13
C PHE A 994 -34.36 -11.91 -6.25
N THR A 995 -35.26 -12.88 -6.10
CA THR A 995 -34.92 -14.31 -6.20
C THR A 995 -35.82 -15.07 -7.16
N LEU A 996 -35.25 -16.10 -7.78
CA LEU A 996 -35.91 -17.05 -8.66
C LEU A 996 -35.63 -18.46 -8.15
N ASN A 997 -36.68 -19.24 -7.95
CA ASN A 997 -36.60 -20.59 -7.42
C ASN A 997 -37.59 -21.50 -8.16
N THR A 998 -37.12 -22.58 -8.78
CA THR A 998 -37.96 -23.53 -9.50
C THR A 998 -38.19 -24.80 -8.69
N ALA A 999 -39.45 -25.08 -8.40
CA ALA A 999 -39.87 -26.33 -7.79
C ALA A 999 -39.68 -27.52 -8.75
N ALA A 1000 -39.60 -28.74 -8.21
CA ALA A 1000 -39.46 -29.97 -8.98
C ALA A 1000 -40.60 -30.25 -10.00
N SER A 1001 -41.69 -29.47 -9.96
CA SER A 1001 -42.78 -29.46 -10.95
C SER A 1001 -42.49 -28.61 -12.20
N GLY A 1002 -41.36 -27.88 -12.25
CA GLY A 1002 -41.07 -26.87 -13.26
C GLY A 1002 -41.74 -25.52 -13.00
N GLN A 1003 -42.29 -25.32 -11.80
CA GLN A 1003 -42.97 -24.08 -11.43
C GLN A 1003 -41.96 -23.08 -10.84
N VAL A 1004 -41.77 -21.94 -11.51
CA VAL A 1004 -40.87 -20.86 -11.10
C VAL A 1004 -41.58 -19.95 -10.11
N THR A 1005 -40.98 -19.70 -8.95
CA THR A 1005 -41.40 -18.66 -8.00
C THR A 1005 -40.41 -17.51 -8.08
N ALA A 1006 -40.91 -16.31 -8.39
CA ALA A 1006 -40.13 -15.07 -8.33
C ALA A 1006 -40.54 -14.27 -7.09
N ARG A 1007 -39.58 -13.86 -6.27
CA ARG A 1007 -39.80 -13.07 -5.05
C ARG A 1007 -39.02 -11.76 -5.10
N LEU A 1008 -39.62 -10.72 -4.57
CA LEU A 1008 -39.06 -9.38 -4.45
C LEU A 1008 -39.09 -8.94 -2.99
N PHE A 1009 -37.97 -8.39 -2.54
CA PHE A 1009 -37.72 -7.91 -1.20
C PHE A 1009 -37.17 -6.48 -1.27
N ALA A 1010 -37.41 -5.66 -0.26
CA ALA A 1010 -36.65 -4.43 -0.07
C ALA A 1010 -36.59 -4.03 1.40
N VAL A 1011 -35.49 -3.39 1.79
CA VAL A 1011 -35.24 -2.84 3.12
C VAL A 1011 -34.66 -1.43 2.95
N ALA A 1012 -35.21 -0.47 3.69
CA ALA A 1012 -34.69 0.90 3.72
C ALA A 1012 -33.41 0.98 4.57
N ASN A 1013 -32.55 1.97 4.31
CA ASN A 1013 -31.32 2.25 5.04
C ASN A 1013 -30.28 1.11 4.97
N ASN A 1014 -30.07 0.55 3.77
CA ASN A 1014 -29.00 -0.41 3.45
C ASN A 1014 -29.00 -1.74 4.23
N GLY A 1015 -30.02 -2.02 5.05
CA GLY A 1015 -30.07 -3.23 5.88
C GLY A 1015 -30.07 -4.53 5.06
N ALA A 1016 -29.52 -5.60 5.65
CA ALA A 1016 -29.52 -6.93 5.06
C ALA A 1016 -30.95 -7.46 4.84
N ILE A 1017 -31.17 -8.20 3.75
CA ILE A 1017 -32.43 -8.85 3.45
C ILE A 1017 -32.29 -10.35 3.71
N ASN A 1018 -32.98 -10.86 4.72
CA ASN A 1018 -33.15 -12.30 4.89
C ASN A 1018 -34.25 -12.79 3.92
N THR A 1019 -33.94 -13.71 3.01
CA THR A 1019 -34.90 -14.17 1.98
C THR A 1019 -35.94 -15.16 2.52
N ALA A 1020 -35.77 -15.65 3.75
CA ALA A 1020 -36.80 -16.34 4.51
C ALA A 1020 -37.83 -15.37 5.17
N SER A 1021 -37.64 -14.06 5.05
CA SER A 1021 -38.66 -13.07 5.43
C SER A 1021 -39.83 -13.06 4.45
N THR A 1022 -40.96 -12.44 4.83
CA THR A 1022 -42.09 -12.26 3.92
C THR A 1022 -41.68 -11.35 2.75
N PRO A 1023 -41.72 -11.81 1.49
CA PRO A 1023 -41.40 -10.96 0.35
C PRO A 1023 -42.46 -9.86 0.19
N LEU A 1024 -42.04 -8.70 -0.30
CA LEU A 1024 -42.93 -7.59 -0.63
C LEU A 1024 -43.90 -7.96 -1.76
N ALA A 1025 -43.41 -8.78 -2.67
CA ALA A 1025 -44.13 -9.26 -3.83
C ALA A 1025 -43.62 -10.66 -4.19
N SER A 1026 -44.54 -11.57 -4.50
CA SER A 1026 -44.23 -12.92 -4.98
C SER A 1026 -45.18 -13.27 -6.10
N MET A 1027 -44.70 -13.99 -7.09
CA MET A 1027 -45.51 -14.53 -8.19
C MET A 1027 -44.96 -15.89 -8.60
N THR A 1028 -45.85 -16.76 -9.08
CA THR A 1028 -45.49 -18.15 -9.34
C THR A 1028 -46.05 -18.59 -10.69
N PHE A 1029 -45.18 -19.02 -11.61
CA PHE A 1029 -45.52 -19.24 -13.01
C PHE A 1029 -44.72 -20.40 -13.62
N TYR A 1030 -45.31 -21.06 -14.60
CA TYR A 1030 -44.60 -21.96 -15.51
C TYR A 1030 -44.07 -21.16 -16.70
N VAL A 1031 -42.88 -21.51 -17.20
CA VAL A 1031 -42.33 -20.94 -18.44
C VAL A 1031 -42.41 -21.98 -19.55
N SER A 1032 -42.88 -21.54 -20.71
CA SER A 1032 -42.94 -22.39 -21.90
C SER A 1032 -41.53 -22.68 -22.44
N ALA A 1033 -41.18 -23.94 -22.61
CA ALA A 1033 -39.92 -24.34 -23.25
C ALA A 1033 -39.76 -23.78 -24.69
N ALA A 1034 -40.84 -23.32 -25.33
CA ALA A 1034 -40.77 -22.61 -26.62
C ALA A 1034 -40.05 -21.24 -26.54
N LEU A 1035 -39.88 -20.67 -25.35
CA LEU A 1035 -39.10 -19.45 -25.12
C LEU A 1035 -37.64 -19.73 -24.72
N ILE A 1036 -37.35 -20.96 -24.30
CA ILE A 1036 -36.05 -21.40 -23.76
C ILE A 1036 -35.70 -22.73 -24.45
N PRO A 1037 -35.44 -22.72 -25.79
CA PRO A 1037 -35.47 -23.93 -26.63
C PRO A 1037 -34.21 -24.79 -26.58
N ALA A 1038 -33.24 -24.49 -25.71
CA ALA A 1038 -31.94 -25.16 -25.65
C ALA A 1038 -31.40 -25.22 -24.21
N VAL A 1039 -30.41 -26.09 -23.99
CA VAL A 1039 -29.65 -26.22 -22.74
C VAL A 1039 -28.91 -24.92 -22.38
N ASP A 1040 -28.68 -24.06 -23.39
CA ASP A 1040 -27.85 -22.85 -23.31
C ASP A 1040 -28.68 -21.55 -23.52
N ALA A 1041 -30.01 -21.59 -23.32
CA ALA A 1041 -30.96 -20.61 -23.87
C ALA A 1041 -30.76 -19.13 -23.49
N PHE A 1042 -29.97 -18.83 -22.46
CA PHE A 1042 -29.59 -17.47 -22.04
C PHE A 1042 -28.15 -17.07 -22.42
N SER A 1043 -27.37 -17.97 -23.00
CA SER A 1043 -26.08 -17.67 -23.61
C SER A 1043 -26.27 -16.76 -24.82
N GLY A 1044 -25.46 -15.70 -24.96
CA GLY A 1044 -25.57 -14.74 -26.06
C GLY A 1044 -26.80 -13.82 -26.04
N GLN A 1045 -27.67 -13.88 -25.02
CA GLN A 1045 -28.82 -12.98 -24.86
C GLN A 1045 -28.45 -11.70 -24.11
N ASN A 1046 -29.09 -10.58 -24.47
CA ASN A 1046 -28.78 -9.25 -23.94
C ASN A 1046 -29.67 -8.85 -22.75
N TRP A 1047 -29.14 -8.95 -21.53
CA TRP A 1047 -29.79 -8.42 -20.33
C TRP A 1047 -29.60 -6.91 -20.26
N THR A 1048 -30.61 -6.16 -19.81
CA THR A 1048 -30.61 -4.70 -20.00
C THR A 1048 -31.05 -3.94 -18.74
N MET A 1049 -30.17 -3.05 -18.25
CA MET A 1049 -30.57 -1.96 -17.35
C MET A 1049 -31.14 -0.81 -18.20
N SER A 1050 -32.44 -0.52 -18.08
CA SER A 1050 -33.12 0.46 -18.94
C SER A 1050 -34.25 1.17 -18.21
N ALA A 1051 -34.14 2.50 -18.14
CA ALA A 1051 -35.27 3.38 -17.90
C ALA A 1051 -35.95 3.70 -19.25
N ARG A 1052 -37.22 3.32 -19.41
CA ARG A 1052 -37.99 3.57 -20.64
C ARG A 1052 -39.14 4.55 -20.42
N GLY A 1053 -39.25 5.51 -21.35
CA GLY A 1053 -40.36 6.45 -21.52
C GLY A 1053 -39.88 7.70 -22.28
N THR A 1054 -40.59 8.83 -22.14
CA THR A 1054 -40.47 9.99 -23.04
C THR A 1054 -39.83 11.25 -22.44
N SER A 1055 -39.21 11.15 -21.26
CA SER A 1055 -38.60 12.27 -20.50
C SER A 1055 -37.14 11.92 -20.13
N PRO A 1056 -36.20 12.87 -19.90
CA PRO A 1056 -34.89 12.53 -19.34
C PRO A 1056 -35.01 11.77 -18.00
N PHE A 1057 -34.28 10.67 -17.87
CA PHE A 1057 -34.40 9.70 -16.76
C PHE A 1057 -33.30 9.79 -15.70
N SER A 1058 -32.24 10.57 -15.93
CA SER A 1058 -31.08 10.70 -15.05
C SER A 1058 -31.40 11.20 -13.65
N ASP A 1059 -32.58 11.81 -13.46
CA ASP A 1059 -32.89 12.63 -12.29
C ASP A 1059 -33.84 11.91 -11.32
N ASN A 1060 -34.19 10.64 -11.58
CA ASN A 1060 -35.28 9.94 -10.87
C ASN A 1060 -34.84 8.78 -9.97
N VAL A 1061 -33.74 8.07 -10.27
CA VAL A 1061 -33.23 6.96 -9.44
C VAL A 1061 -31.71 6.85 -9.59
N ASP A 1062 -30.96 6.98 -8.49
CA ASP A 1062 -29.56 6.58 -8.43
C ASP A 1062 -29.45 5.07 -8.21
N TYR A 1063 -28.43 4.44 -8.80
CA TYR A 1063 -28.05 3.04 -8.55
C TYR A 1063 -26.67 3.03 -7.90
N ASP A 1064 -26.58 2.54 -6.67
CA ASP A 1064 -25.35 2.55 -5.86
C ASP A 1064 -24.54 1.23 -6.03
N GLN A 1065 -25.21 0.07 -6.01
CA GLN A 1065 -24.59 -1.27 -6.07
C GLN A 1065 -25.55 -2.29 -6.73
N VAL A 1066 -25.01 -3.36 -7.33
CA VAL A 1066 -25.75 -4.53 -7.86
C VAL A 1066 -24.94 -5.80 -7.60
N ARG A 1067 -25.56 -6.89 -7.10
CA ARG A 1067 -24.93 -8.21 -6.88
C ARG A 1067 -25.72 -9.34 -7.56
N LEU A 1068 -25.05 -10.47 -7.83
CA LEU A 1068 -25.56 -11.61 -8.59
C LEU A 1068 -25.29 -12.94 -7.87
N PHE A 1069 -26.26 -13.85 -7.89
CA PHE A 1069 -26.22 -15.13 -7.20
C PHE A 1069 -26.72 -16.24 -8.13
N ASN A 1070 -25.96 -17.33 -8.25
CA ASN A 1070 -26.30 -18.50 -9.08
C ASN A 1070 -27.34 -19.44 -8.43
N SER A 1071 -27.74 -19.16 -7.19
CA SER A 1071 -28.76 -19.85 -6.42
C SER A 1071 -29.56 -18.84 -5.60
N ASP A 1072 -30.73 -19.24 -5.08
CA ASP A 1072 -31.56 -18.44 -4.15
C ASP A 1072 -30.77 -18.23 -2.84
N PRO A 1073 -30.23 -17.03 -2.56
CA PRO A 1073 -29.36 -16.82 -1.40
C PRO A 1073 -30.20 -16.71 -0.13
N GLY A 1074 -29.79 -17.34 0.97
CA GLY A 1074 -30.54 -17.25 2.24
C GLY A 1074 -30.59 -15.83 2.84
N ILE A 1075 -29.58 -15.01 2.54
CA ILE A 1075 -29.47 -13.61 2.94
C ILE A 1075 -28.80 -12.84 1.79
N PHE A 1076 -29.36 -11.69 1.40
CA PHE A 1076 -28.61 -10.64 0.72
C PHE A 1076 -27.96 -9.74 1.81
N PRO A 1077 -26.62 -9.57 1.84
CA PRO A 1077 -25.95 -8.80 2.88
C PRO A 1077 -26.40 -7.33 2.91
N ALA A 1078 -26.12 -6.60 3.98
CA ALA A 1078 -26.24 -5.15 3.95
C ALA A 1078 -25.35 -4.54 2.85
N ALA A 1079 -25.56 -3.27 2.49
CA ALA A 1079 -24.46 -2.50 1.90
C ALA A 1079 -23.52 -2.10 3.04
N GLN A 1080 -22.22 -2.26 2.78
CA GLN A 1080 -21.15 -1.84 3.67
C GLN A 1080 -20.83 -0.35 3.45
#